data_AF-A0A835QL60-F1
#
_entry.id   AF-A0A835QL60-F1
#
_cell.length_a   1.000
_cell.length_b   1.000
_cell.length_c   1.000
_cell.angle_alpha   90.00
_cell.angle_beta   90.00
_cell.angle_gamma   90.00
#
_symmetry.space_group_name_H-M   'P 1'
#
loop_
_entity.id
_entity.type
_entity.pdbx_description
1 polymer ?
#
loop_
_entity_poly.entity_id
_entity_poly.type
_entity_poly.pdbx_seq_one_letter_code
_entity_poly.pdbx_strand_id
1 'polypeptide(L)'
;MGGGKADFPASISSEKFEDSYDYDECVESSSSSSITSVTSLDSIASCTSVQQRKTYTALLESYRCMEVPSRGALLDAKRAILRHKPGYWLEKVEGMPAESYDIPSKTTILLVGPRVSGKSSLVNRITRVFEDDQSAPDRAQVYDACAAAGTCFLQEYPIPKNSETLCVYDTRGLSMVPSDNIKLLERWMLEGVRHGEMDIRASDDFVTRSNMKIRATHRYPCRKRVVNYVILVANGVSILESLERKESQYVDLIVETFNSPFLTFKDDKPIIVITHGDELSIRDRAFVRSYLGEILGVPPFTQIFDIPDNFEYATQIAILNMLRICIERADRNILPKPIYKIKMMMFYHRLQKLVEFGDMMCCRLFKKEKGSWKISVTLNQLDQIVLWLTIVVCTCFLARITWNALPLRELRFGVQVALRFEGMATRRRSSKLPMSGDRKKLRASVDSAKQHEKSVIKEDVGMEEIRRNLDKIDSMNVRELRTLMKSIGLSTRGRKQDLISALKSFSFEGQTSKSANMEMPMPITIKSSVLKRDAAIQASQCTFQDSNAVLDIPVHKQKRTRRRMQPVEGALADSDSKVVLLDDVPIEPDTVVGTNQIQSAKQVYSGVQTIEKVSSQIGLVLDNNEPWTILAHKKPQKGWIPYNPKQMRPPPPKKDTKCLKLVSWNVNGLRALLKLNVFSALQLEEDFDVLCLQETKLKEKDVDEIKKNLIDGYDNSFWTCSVSKLGYSGTSIVSRIKPITVNYGLGIVDHDSEGRIVTVEFDTFYLISGYVPNSGEGLKRLAYRVENWDPALSNYMKELEKSKPVILTGDLNCAHEEIDIHDPTGNRRSAGFTNEERESFQKNFLSRGFVDTFRRQHPDVVAYTYWGYRHGGRRTNKGWRLDYFLASESIAEKVHDSYILPHFTGSDHCPIGLILQL
;
A
#
# COMPACT_ATOMS: atom_id res chain seq x y z
N MET A 1 -22.82 -35.63 81.91
CA MET A 1 -23.92 -35.73 80.91
C MET A 1 -23.46 -34.96 79.68
N GLY A 2 -23.64 -35.49 78.46
CA GLY A 2 -23.25 -34.83 77.19
C GLY A 2 -21.72 -34.65 77.01
N GLY A 3 -21.06 -35.09 75.94
CA GLY A 3 -21.54 -35.63 74.66
C GLY A 3 -21.82 -34.51 73.65
N GLY A 4 -21.23 -34.50 72.46
CA GLY A 4 -20.21 -35.42 71.92
C GLY A 4 -19.74 -35.02 70.52
N LYS A 5 -18.52 -35.43 70.14
CA LYS A 5 -17.89 -35.19 68.83
C LYS A 5 -18.56 -35.96 67.69
N ALA A 6 -18.49 -35.43 66.46
CA ALA A 6 -17.82 -36.08 65.31
C ALA A 6 -17.60 -35.03 64.19
N ASP A 7 -16.56 -34.99 63.32
CA ASP A 7 -15.51 -35.93 62.85
C ASP A 7 -15.78 -36.70 61.53
N PHE A 8 -14.95 -36.39 60.50
CA PHE A 8 -14.53 -37.27 59.39
C PHE A 8 -15.61 -37.67 58.31
N PRO A 9 -15.36 -38.54 57.29
CA PRO A 9 -14.63 -38.12 56.06
C PRO A 9 -15.04 -38.79 54.71
N ALA A 10 -14.18 -38.58 53.70
CA ALA A 10 -13.70 -39.57 52.71
C ALA A 10 -14.32 -39.70 51.30
N SER A 11 -13.46 -40.20 50.41
CA SER A 11 -13.61 -40.41 48.97
C SER A 11 -14.06 -41.83 48.63
N ILE A 12 -14.79 -41.99 47.51
CA ILE A 12 -14.90 -43.25 46.77
C ILE A 12 -14.52 -43.00 45.31
N SER A 13 -13.94 -44.01 44.66
CA SER A 13 -13.39 -43.94 43.30
C SER A 13 -14.35 -44.48 42.23
N SER A 14 -13.98 -44.24 40.97
CA SER A 14 -14.20 -45.12 39.81
C SER A 14 -15.63 -45.62 39.52
N GLU A 15 -16.17 -45.21 38.37
CA GLU A 15 -16.22 -46.13 37.22
C GLU A 15 -16.34 -45.37 35.88
N LYS A 16 -16.17 -46.10 34.77
CA LYS A 16 -16.41 -45.58 33.41
C LYS A 16 -17.90 -45.68 33.07
N PHE A 17 -18.40 -44.80 32.22
CA PHE A 17 -19.27 -45.23 31.12
C PHE A 17 -19.07 -44.31 29.91
N GLU A 18 -19.03 -44.91 28.73
CA GLU A 18 -19.30 -44.24 27.45
C GLU A 18 -20.82 -44.15 27.31
N ASP A 19 -21.34 -43.09 26.68
CA ASP A 19 -22.28 -43.25 25.55
C ASP A 19 -22.64 -41.93 24.86
N SER A 20 -23.06 -42.06 23.60
CA SER A 20 -23.50 -40.99 22.71
C SER A 20 -24.97 -40.60 22.91
N TYR A 21 -25.32 -39.35 22.63
CA TYR A 21 -26.72 -38.95 22.36
C TYR A 21 -26.84 -38.03 21.15
N ASP A 22 -27.72 -38.43 20.23
CA ASP A 22 -28.14 -37.70 19.03
C ASP A 22 -29.02 -36.48 19.35
N TYR A 23 -29.16 -35.56 18.38
CA TYR A 23 -30.27 -34.62 18.28
C TYR A 23 -30.55 -34.17 16.82
N ASP A 24 -31.39 -34.93 16.12
CA ASP A 24 -32.38 -34.47 15.12
C ASP A 24 -33.78 -34.69 15.74
N GLU A 25 -34.93 -34.12 15.38
CA GLU A 25 -35.46 -33.40 14.18
C GLU A 25 -36.43 -32.28 14.68
N CYS A 26 -36.92 -31.27 13.95
CA CYS A 26 -36.66 -30.80 12.58
C CYS A 26 -36.77 -29.23 12.56
N VAL A 27 -37.71 -28.47 11.96
CA VAL A 27 -38.93 -28.71 11.15
C VAL A 27 -39.08 -27.55 10.13
N GLU A 28 -39.27 -27.86 8.86
CA GLU A 28 -39.74 -26.94 7.80
C GLU A 28 -40.79 -27.62 6.90
N SER A 29 -41.54 -26.84 6.09
CA SER A 29 -42.62 -27.39 5.27
C SER A 29 -42.83 -26.69 3.91
N SER A 30 -43.30 -27.49 2.93
CA SER A 30 -43.87 -27.08 1.62
C SER A 30 -42.96 -26.43 0.55
N SER A 31 -42.15 -27.29 -0.09
CA SER A 31 -42.18 -27.54 -1.55
C SER A 31 -42.03 -26.39 -2.58
N SER A 32 -40.92 -26.40 -3.32
CA SER A 32 -40.95 -26.53 -4.80
C SER A 32 -39.61 -27.03 -5.38
N SER A 33 -39.65 -27.57 -6.60
CA SER A 33 -38.56 -28.25 -7.33
C SER A 33 -37.66 -27.27 -8.13
N SER A 34 -36.38 -27.55 -8.45
CA SER A 34 -35.47 -28.63 -8.03
C SER A 34 -34.07 -28.46 -8.65
N ILE A 35 -33.01 -28.54 -7.83
CA ILE A 35 -31.70 -29.18 -8.14
C ILE A 35 -31.29 -29.92 -6.85
N THR A 36 -30.74 -31.14 -6.96
CA THR A 36 -30.51 -32.02 -5.80
C THR A 36 -29.25 -31.66 -5.01
N SER A 37 -29.41 -31.44 -3.70
CA SER A 37 -28.31 -31.20 -2.76
C SER A 37 -27.54 -32.48 -2.43
N VAL A 38 -26.27 -32.56 -2.81
CA VAL A 38 -25.31 -33.63 -2.46
C VAL A 38 -23.94 -32.99 -2.13
N THR A 39 -23.02 -33.74 -1.50
CA THR A 39 -21.62 -33.36 -1.17
C THR A 39 -21.37 -32.45 0.05
N SER A 40 -22.05 -32.71 1.16
CA SER A 40 -21.68 -32.11 2.47
C SER A 40 -20.33 -32.60 3.00
N LEU A 41 -19.86 -33.79 2.60
CA LEU A 41 -18.60 -34.40 3.06
C LEU A 41 -17.53 -34.49 1.95
N ASP A 42 -17.93 -34.77 0.70
CA ASP A 42 -16.98 -35.04 -0.39
C ASP A 42 -16.10 -33.84 -0.77
N SER A 43 -16.59 -32.61 -0.58
CA SER A 43 -15.85 -31.36 -0.90
C SER A 43 -14.61 -31.13 -0.02
N ILE A 44 -14.50 -31.80 1.14
CA ILE A 44 -13.28 -31.83 1.96
C ILE A 44 -12.38 -33.02 1.57
N ALA A 45 -12.97 -34.16 1.18
CA ALA A 45 -12.25 -35.34 0.73
C ALA A 45 -11.56 -35.14 -0.63
N SER A 46 -12.21 -34.40 -1.54
CA SER A 46 -11.70 -34.03 -2.87
C SER A 46 -10.52 -33.06 -2.84
N CYS A 47 -10.34 -32.32 -1.73
CA CYS A 47 -9.16 -31.49 -1.53
C CYS A 47 -7.92 -32.39 -1.38
N THR A 48 -7.03 -32.36 -2.37
CA THR A 48 -5.93 -33.32 -2.55
C THR A 48 -4.75 -33.07 -1.62
N SER A 49 -4.45 -31.79 -1.32
CA SER A 49 -3.29 -31.41 -0.52
C SER A 49 -3.69 -30.84 0.86
N VAL A 50 -2.81 -31.00 1.84
CA VAL A 50 -2.98 -30.41 3.19
C VAL A 50 -3.08 -28.87 3.11
N GLN A 51 -2.37 -28.25 2.17
CA GLN A 51 -2.40 -26.81 1.97
C GLN A 51 -3.73 -26.35 1.32
N GLN A 52 -4.25 -27.10 0.35
CA GLN A 52 -5.57 -26.86 -0.25
C GLN A 52 -6.68 -26.99 0.79
N ARG A 53 -6.61 -27.98 1.70
CA ARG A 53 -7.55 -28.13 2.82
C ARG A 53 -7.54 -26.93 3.77
N LYS A 54 -6.36 -26.50 4.24
CA LYS A 54 -6.22 -25.29 5.06
C LYS A 54 -6.79 -24.05 4.36
N THR A 55 -6.47 -23.90 3.07
CA THR A 55 -6.93 -22.76 2.24
C THR A 55 -8.45 -22.80 2.03
N TYR A 56 -9.03 -23.98 1.83
CA TYR A 56 -10.47 -24.21 1.74
C TYR A 56 -11.20 -23.83 3.03
N THR A 57 -10.72 -24.28 4.20
CA THR A 57 -11.34 -23.94 5.50
C THR A 57 -11.35 -22.43 5.73
N ALA A 58 -10.21 -21.76 5.53
CA ALA A 58 -10.11 -20.30 5.68
C ALA A 58 -10.98 -19.54 4.66
N LEU A 59 -11.15 -20.07 3.43
CA LEU A 59 -12.09 -19.51 2.45
C LEU A 59 -13.54 -19.68 2.93
N LEU A 60 -13.93 -20.89 3.38
CA LEU A 60 -15.26 -21.20 3.89
C LEU A 60 -15.63 -20.33 5.10
N GLU A 61 -14.68 -20.07 6.00
CA GLU A 61 -14.81 -19.10 7.09
C GLU A 61 -14.96 -17.67 6.57
N SER A 62 -14.17 -17.25 5.58
CA SER A 62 -14.30 -15.90 4.98
C SER A 62 -15.65 -15.63 4.31
N TYR A 63 -16.37 -16.68 3.88
CA TYR A 63 -17.76 -16.57 3.41
C TYR A 63 -18.78 -16.50 4.55
N ARG A 64 -18.57 -17.26 5.63
CA ARG A 64 -19.46 -17.27 6.81
C ARG A 64 -19.34 -15.99 7.65
N CYS A 65 -18.12 -15.49 7.81
CA CYS A 65 -17.78 -14.31 8.61
C CYS A 65 -17.76 -13.02 7.77
N MET A 66 -18.51 -12.97 6.67
CA MET A 66 -18.54 -11.81 5.77
C MET A 66 -19.41 -10.68 6.35
N GLU A 67 -18.89 -10.00 7.37
CA GLU A 67 -19.52 -8.81 7.96
C GLU A 67 -19.89 -7.79 6.87
N VAL A 68 -21.14 -7.31 6.87
CA VAL A 68 -21.60 -6.25 5.97
C VAL A 68 -20.89 -4.94 6.33
N PRO A 69 -19.95 -4.42 5.52
CA PRO A 69 -19.13 -3.30 5.98
C PRO A 69 -19.92 -2.00 6.11
N SER A 70 -19.44 -1.08 6.96
CA SER A 70 -20.16 0.18 7.19
C SER A 70 -20.38 0.98 5.90
N ARG A 71 -21.56 1.62 5.75
CA ARG A 71 -21.96 2.39 4.54
C ARG A 71 -20.90 3.40 4.06
N GLY A 72 -20.08 3.94 4.97
CA GLY A 72 -18.95 4.82 4.67
C GLY A 72 -17.83 4.16 3.85
N ALA A 73 -17.50 2.89 4.12
CA ALA A 73 -16.39 2.18 3.46
C ALA A 73 -16.63 1.97 1.96
N LEU A 74 -17.82 1.51 1.55
CA LEU A 74 -18.21 1.46 0.13
C LEU A 74 -18.15 2.85 -0.52
N LEU A 75 -18.64 3.89 0.16
CA LEU A 75 -18.62 5.26 -0.37
C LEU A 75 -17.19 5.79 -0.52
N ASP A 76 -16.27 5.46 0.38
CA ASP A 76 -14.85 5.82 0.28
C ASP A 76 -14.17 5.07 -0.86
N ALA A 77 -14.42 3.77 -1.04
CA ALA A 77 -13.90 2.97 -2.15
C ALA A 77 -14.47 3.40 -3.53
N LYS A 78 -15.78 3.64 -3.64
CA LYS A 78 -16.44 4.22 -4.84
C LYS A 78 -15.83 5.59 -5.16
N ARG A 79 -15.61 6.44 -4.14
CA ARG A 79 -14.94 7.74 -4.31
C ARG A 79 -13.45 7.66 -4.64
N ALA A 80 -12.75 6.58 -4.30
CA ALA A 80 -11.35 6.38 -4.72
C ALA A 80 -11.26 6.12 -6.23
N ILE A 81 -12.04 5.17 -6.75
CA ILE A 81 -12.07 4.84 -8.19
C ILE A 81 -12.60 6.01 -9.01
N LEU A 82 -13.65 6.70 -8.56
CA LEU A 82 -14.18 7.90 -9.24
C LEU A 82 -13.20 9.08 -9.31
N ARG A 83 -12.13 9.07 -8.50
CA ARG A 83 -11.05 10.08 -8.53
C ARG A 83 -9.83 9.64 -9.36
N HIS A 84 -9.79 8.40 -9.82
CA HIS A 84 -8.67 7.86 -10.59
C HIS A 84 -8.47 8.59 -11.91
N LYS A 85 -7.20 8.76 -12.28
CA LYS A 85 -6.73 9.18 -13.60
C LYS A 85 -5.56 8.26 -14.00
N PRO A 86 -5.40 7.89 -15.28
CA PRO A 86 -4.28 7.05 -15.68
C PRO A 86 -2.94 7.63 -15.22
N GLY A 87 -2.10 6.80 -14.60
CA GLY A 87 -0.83 7.20 -14.00
C GLY A 87 -0.92 7.90 -12.63
N TYR A 88 -2.09 7.98 -11.99
CA TYR A 88 -2.28 8.57 -10.66
C TYR A 88 -1.76 7.66 -9.52
N TRP A 89 -1.70 6.35 -9.75
CA TRP A 89 -1.13 5.33 -8.85
C TRP A 89 0.19 4.76 -9.37
N LEU A 90 0.86 5.47 -10.30
CA LEU A 90 2.30 5.29 -10.52
C LEU A 90 3.04 5.61 -9.20
N GLU A 91 3.48 4.57 -8.49
CA GLU A 91 4.50 4.73 -7.45
C GLU A 91 5.72 5.43 -8.05
N LYS A 92 6.37 6.32 -7.27
CA LYS A 92 7.57 7.04 -7.70
C LYS A 92 8.83 6.17 -7.67
N VAL A 93 8.77 4.97 -8.24
CA VAL A 93 9.79 3.91 -8.12
C VAL A 93 11.11 4.33 -8.75
N GLU A 94 11.08 5.05 -9.88
CA GLU A 94 12.26 5.37 -10.70
C GLU A 94 12.67 6.86 -10.64
N GLY A 95 12.05 7.66 -9.75
CA GLY A 95 12.33 9.09 -9.60
C GLY A 95 11.95 9.99 -10.79
N MET A 96 11.57 9.43 -11.94
CA MET A 96 11.21 10.17 -13.14
C MET A 96 9.84 10.86 -13.01
N PRO A 97 9.62 12.03 -13.64
CA PRO A 97 8.31 12.67 -13.68
C PRO A 97 7.33 11.87 -14.55
N ALA A 98 6.03 12.01 -14.30
CA ALA A 98 4.95 11.40 -15.10
C ALA A 98 5.09 11.66 -16.62
N GLU A 99 5.67 12.80 -16.99
CA GLU A 99 5.98 13.19 -18.37
C GLU A 99 6.91 12.20 -19.12
N SER A 100 7.72 11.43 -18.41
CA SER A 100 8.64 10.43 -18.98
C SER A 100 7.95 9.14 -19.44
N TYR A 101 6.77 8.83 -18.90
CA TYR A 101 5.97 7.65 -19.23
C TYR A 101 4.95 7.96 -20.32
N ASP A 102 4.59 6.94 -21.10
CA ASP A 102 3.56 7.03 -22.14
C ASP A 102 2.17 6.75 -21.53
N ILE A 103 1.74 7.66 -20.66
CA ILE A 103 0.50 7.54 -19.89
C ILE A 103 -0.70 7.54 -20.86
N PRO A 104 -1.55 6.50 -20.84
CA PRO A 104 -2.67 6.39 -21.77
C PRO A 104 -3.77 7.39 -21.42
N SER A 105 -4.50 7.87 -22.43
CA SER A 105 -5.64 8.79 -22.22
C SER A 105 -6.79 8.21 -21.39
N LYS A 106 -6.90 6.87 -21.32
CA LYS A 106 -7.90 6.12 -20.55
C LYS A 106 -7.29 4.78 -20.14
N THR A 107 -7.47 4.38 -18.87
CA THR A 107 -7.09 3.06 -18.36
C THR A 107 -8.02 2.02 -18.99
N THR A 108 -7.47 1.05 -19.71
CA THR A 108 -8.23 0.05 -20.48
C THR A 108 -8.03 -1.33 -19.88
N ILE A 109 -9.09 -1.88 -19.27
CA ILE A 109 -9.11 -3.23 -18.71
C ILE A 109 -9.82 -4.17 -19.69
N LEU A 110 -9.23 -5.33 -20.01
CA LEU A 110 -9.82 -6.32 -20.91
C LEU A 110 -10.42 -7.49 -20.10
N LEU A 111 -11.67 -7.88 -20.37
CA LEU A 111 -12.24 -9.13 -19.85
C LEU A 111 -11.97 -10.27 -20.83
N VAL A 112 -11.27 -11.31 -20.39
CA VAL A 112 -10.96 -12.51 -21.17
C VAL A 112 -11.58 -13.73 -20.48
N GLY A 113 -11.93 -14.78 -21.22
CA GLY A 113 -12.39 -16.05 -20.63
C GLY A 113 -13.24 -16.90 -21.58
N PRO A 114 -13.59 -18.15 -21.21
CA PRO A 114 -14.36 -19.08 -22.04
C PRO A 114 -15.72 -18.57 -22.57
N ARG A 115 -16.38 -19.36 -23.42
CA ARG A 115 -17.82 -19.18 -23.68
C ARG A 115 -18.60 -19.41 -22.36
N VAL A 116 -19.72 -18.69 -22.18
CA VAL A 116 -20.58 -18.73 -20.98
C VAL A 116 -19.87 -18.36 -19.65
N SER A 117 -18.72 -17.67 -19.72
CA SER A 117 -17.92 -17.28 -18.54
C SER A 117 -18.37 -15.97 -17.86
N GLY A 118 -19.67 -15.65 -17.85
CA GLY A 118 -20.25 -14.49 -17.14
C GLY A 118 -19.77 -13.07 -17.52
N LYS A 119 -18.85 -12.88 -18.49
CA LYS A 119 -18.21 -11.58 -18.81
C LYS A 119 -19.18 -10.39 -18.95
N SER A 120 -20.21 -10.51 -19.79
CA SER A 120 -21.17 -9.42 -20.04
C SER A 120 -22.00 -9.10 -18.78
N SER A 121 -22.35 -10.12 -18.00
CA SER A 121 -22.99 -9.96 -16.68
C SER A 121 -22.05 -9.31 -15.65
N LEU A 122 -20.73 -9.60 -15.70
CA LEU A 122 -19.72 -8.92 -14.89
C LEU A 122 -19.60 -7.43 -15.27
N VAL A 123 -19.69 -7.07 -16.56
CA VAL A 123 -19.78 -5.66 -16.99
C VAL A 123 -21.00 -4.99 -16.37
N ASN A 124 -22.18 -5.61 -16.44
CA ASN A 124 -23.41 -5.03 -15.87
C ASN A 124 -23.28 -4.81 -14.37
N ARG A 125 -22.80 -5.81 -13.61
CA ARG A 125 -22.47 -5.69 -12.18
C ARG A 125 -21.50 -4.54 -11.89
N ILE A 126 -20.40 -4.45 -12.63
CA ILE A 126 -19.44 -3.33 -12.53
C ILE A 126 -20.14 -1.99 -12.76
N THR A 127 -21.01 -1.87 -13.77
CA THR A 127 -21.69 -0.59 -14.08
C THR A 127 -22.71 -0.18 -13.01
N ARG A 128 -23.52 -1.14 -12.52
CA ARG A 128 -24.54 -0.89 -11.48
C ARG A 128 -23.94 -0.39 -10.16
N VAL A 129 -22.70 -0.76 -9.81
CA VAL A 129 -21.99 -0.22 -8.62
C VAL A 129 -21.75 1.29 -8.72
N PHE A 130 -21.53 1.83 -9.93
CA PHE A 130 -21.23 3.25 -10.13
C PHE A 130 -22.43 4.11 -10.52
N GLU A 131 -23.47 3.51 -11.09
CA GLU A 131 -24.72 4.20 -11.42
C GLU A 131 -25.56 4.42 -10.14
N ASP A 132 -26.27 5.56 -10.06
CA ASP A 132 -27.02 5.95 -8.85
C ASP A 132 -28.52 5.60 -8.95
N ASP A 133 -28.97 5.24 -10.16
CA ASP A 133 -30.29 4.68 -10.46
C ASP A 133 -30.17 3.16 -10.61
N GLN A 134 -30.79 2.41 -9.70
CA GLN A 134 -30.80 0.94 -9.71
C GLN A 134 -31.82 0.34 -10.69
N SER A 135 -32.71 1.16 -11.28
CA SER A 135 -33.66 0.76 -12.31
C SER A 135 -33.13 0.96 -13.74
N ALA A 136 -31.91 1.49 -13.88
CA ALA A 136 -31.28 1.69 -15.18
C ALA A 136 -31.09 0.36 -15.94
N PRO A 137 -31.44 0.28 -17.24
CA PRO A 137 -31.33 -0.95 -18.01
C PRO A 137 -29.87 -1.35 -18.22
N ASP A 138 -29.64 -2.67 -18.24
CA ASP A 138 -28.31 -3.25 -18.43
C ASP A 138 -27.63 -2.79 -19.72
N ARG A 139 -26.32 -2.55 -19.61
CA ARG A 139 -25.51 -1.90 -20.64
C ARG A 139 -24.86 -2.90 -21.60
N ALA A 140 -24.50 -4.07 -21.09
CA ALA A 140 -23.99 -5.18 -21.87
C ALA A 140 -25.09 -6.21 -22.10
N GLN A 141 -25.19 -6.71 -23.34
CA GLN A 141 -26.15 -7.74 -23.69
C GLN A 141 -25.69 -9.08 -23.12
N VAL A 142 -26.36 -9.53 -22.06
CA VAL A 142 -26.21 -10.90 -21.55
C VAL A 142 -26.78 -11.88 -22.60
N TYR A 143 -26.22 -13.08 -22.67
CA TYR A 143 -26.59 -14.08 -23.67
C TYR A 143 -27.97 -14.68 -23.38
N ASP A 144 -28.95 -14.34 -24.22
CA ASP A 144 -30.24 -15.04 -24.30
C ASP A 144 -30.10 -16.33 -25.13
N ALA A 145 -30.61 -17.45 -24.61
CA ALA A 145 -30.54 -18.76 -25.22
C ALA A 145 -31.14 -18.82 -26.64
N CYS A 146 -32.11 -17.95 -26.95
CA CYS A 146 -32.71 -17.85 -28.28
C CYS A 146 -31.78 -17.24 -29.35
N ALA A 147 -30.66 -16.60 -28.98
CA ALA A 147 -29.77 -15.89 -29.89
C ALA A 147 -28.47 -16.68 -30.17
N ALA A 148 -28.47 -17.51 -31.21
CA ALA A 148 -27.39 -18.47 -31.56
C ALA A 148 -25.95 -17.91 -31.75
N ALA A 149 -25.74 -16.60 -31.65
CA ALA A 149 -24.41 -15.97 -31.66
C ALA A 149 -24.35 -14.84 -30.63
N GLY A 150 -23.60 -15.06 -29.55
CA GLY A 150 -23.29 -14.07 -28.50
C GLY A 150 -22.26 -13.03 -28.94
N THR A 151 -21.55 -12.41 -27.99
CA THR A 151 -20.58 -11.33 -28.23
C THR A 151 -19.61 -11.66 -29.37
N CYS A 152 -19.79 -11.01 -30.52
CA CYS A 152 -18.95 -11.15 -31.73
C CYS A 152 -18.05 -9.93 -31.98
N PHE A 153 -18.20 -8.89 -31.15
CA PHE A 153 -17.55 -7.59 -31.31
C PHE A 153 -16.96 -7.15 -29.98
N LEU A 154 -15.80 -6.48 -30.02
CA LEU A 154 -15.21 -5.81 -28.87
C LEU A 154 -16.08 -4.62 -28.44
N GLN A 155 -16.51 -4.56 -27.17
CA GLN A 155 -17.41 -3.52 -26.67
C GLN A 155 -16.80 -2.72 -25.52
N GLU A 156 -16.68 -1.40 -25.68
CA GLU A 156 -16.13 -0.49 -24.67
C GLU A 156 -17.22 -0.04 -23.68
N TYR A 157 -16.97 -0.28 -22.39
CA TYR A 157 -17.80 0.16 -21.29
C TYR A 157 -17.04 1.17 -20.43
N PRO A 158 -17.28 2.49 -20.60
CA PRO A 158 -16.78 3.49 -19.66
C PRO A 158 -17.36 3.23 -18.26
N ILE A 159 -16.49 3.29 -17.25
CA ILE A 159 -16.84 3.09 -15.84
C ILE A 159 -16.46 4.35 -15.06
N PRO A 160 -17.42 5.15 -14.53
CA PRO A 160 -18.86 5.16 -14.81
C PRO A 160 -19.20 5.47 -16.28
N LYS A 161 -20.50 5.42 -16.63
CA LYS A 161 -21.09 5.59 -17.98
C LYS A 161 -20.48 6.69 -18.86
N ASN A 162 -20.09 7.83 -18.27
CA ASN A 162 -19.50 8.97 -18.95
C ASN A 162 -17.98 9.15 -18.68
N SER A 163 -17.27 8.09 -18.30
CA SER A 163 -15.87 8.13 -17.86
C SER A 163 -14.89 8.30 -19.02
N GLU A 164 -14.08 9.36 -18.94
CA GLU A 164 -12.91 9.54 -19.80
C GLU A 164 -11.68 8.77 -19.29
N THR A 165 -11.61 8.42 -17.99
CA THR A 165 -10.40 7.91 -17.33
C THR A 165 -10.30 6.39 -17.22
N LEU A 166 -11.42 5.67 -17.27
CA LEU A 166 -11.49 4.20 -17.13
C LEU A 166 -12.53 3.57 -18.08
N CYS A 167 -12.18 2.46 -18.71
CA CYS A 167 -13.14 1.56 -19.34
C CYS A 167 -12.75 0.07 -19.19
N VAL A 168 -13.79 -0.76 -19.21
CA VAL A 168 -13.70 -2.21 -19.34
C VAL A 168 -14.09 -2.59 -20.77
N TYR A 169 -13.43 -3.58 -21.37
CA TYR A 169 -13.76 -4.13 -22.68
C TYR A 169 -14.32 -5.56 -22.53
N ASP A 170 -15.51 -5.81 -23.06
CA ASP A 170 -16.05 -7.17 -23.24
C ASP A 170 -15.54 -7.79 -24.56
N THR A 171 -15.38 -9.11 -24.58
CA THR A 171 -14.72 -9.88 -25.65
C THR A 171 -15.52 -11.09 -26.10
N ARG A 172 -15.26 -11.56 -27.33
CA ARG A 172 -15.75 -12.85 -27.82
C ARG A 172 -15.17 -14.00 -26.99
N GLY A 173 -16.00 -14.58 -26.11
CA GLY A 173 -15.61 -15.69 -25.23
C GLY A 173 -14.90 -16.83 -25.96
N LEU A 174 -13.81 -17.32 -25.36
CA LEU A 174 -12.78 -18.14 -26.00
C LEU A 174 -13.31 -19.44 -26.63
N SER A 175 -12.57 -19.93 -27.62
CA SER A 175 -12.83 -21.18 -28.35
C SER A 175 -12.29 -22.39 -27.59
N MET A 176 -12.77 -23.60 -27.90
CA MET A 176 -12.08 -24.84 -27.53
C MET A 176 -10.90 -25.16 -28.48
N VAL A 177 -10.56 -24.26 -29.40
CA VAL A 177 -9.40 -24.35 -30.31
C VAL A 177 -8.31 -23.39 -29.85
N PRO A 178 -7.22 -23.87 -29.22
CA PRO A 178 -6.16 -23.02 -28.67
C PRO A 178 -5.53 -22.04 -29.66
N SER A 179 -5.31 -22.47 -30.90
CA SER A 179 -4.61 -21.68 -31.93
C SER A 179 -5.40 -20.46 -32.43
N ASP A 180 -6.72 -20.42 -32.19
CA ASP A 180 -7.53 -19.21 -32.38
C ASP A 180 -7.47 -18.28 -31.17
N ASN A 181 -7.43 -18.84 -29.97
CA ASN A 181 -7.33 -18.07 -28.73
C ASN A 181 -6.01 -17.32 -28.68
N ILE A 182 -4.88 -18.00 -28.92
CA ILE A 182 -3.54 -17.40 -28.93
C ILE A 182 -3.48 -16.19 -29.88
N LYS A 183 -4.02 -16.31 -31.10
CA LYS A 183 -4.05 -15.22 -32.09
C LYS A 183 -4.95 -14.06 -31.69
N LEU A 184 -6.08 -14.32 -31.02
CA LEU A 184 -6.93 -13.26 -30.47
C LEU A 184 -6.23 -12.51 -29.33
N LEU A 185 -5.60 -13.23 -28.39
CA LEU A 185 -4.85 -12.64 -27.29
C LEU A 185 -3.66 -11.81 -27.81
N GLU A 186 -2.85 -12.38 -28.70
CA GLU A 186 -1.73 -11.69 -29.38
C GLU A 186 -2.20 -10.38 -30.03
N ARG A 187 -3.29 -10.41 -30.79
CA ARG A 187 -3.87 -9.24 -31.45
C ARG A 187 -4.36 -8.19 -30.45
N TRP A 188 -5.18 -8.57 -29.46
CA TRP A 188 -5.72 -7.63 -28.48
C TRP A 188 -4.61 -6.96 -27.65
N MET A 189 -3.52 -7.67 -27.37
CA MET A 189 -2.41 -7.20 -26.53
C MET A 189 -1.34 -6.42 -27.29
N LEU A 190 -0.84 -6.92 -28.41
CA LEU A 190 0.21 -6.24 -29.20
C LEU A 190 -0.36 -5.11 -30.06
N GLU A 191 -1.51 -5.34 -30.65
CA GLU A 191 -2.13 -4.42 -31.62
C GLU A 191 -3.10 -3.44 -30.95
N GLY A 192 -3.66 -3.79 -29.79
CA GLY A 192 -4.68 -3.02 -29.06
C GLY A 192 -6.11 -3.28 -29.54
N VAL A 193 -7.08 -2.87 -28.73
CA VAL A 193 -8.53 -3.11 -28.92
C VAL A 193 -9.27 -1.87 -29.44
N ARG A 194 -10.43 -2.06 -30.08
CA ARG A 194 -11.31 -0.97 -30.53
C ARG A 194 -12.77 -1.35 -30.39
N HIS A 195 -13.61 -0.43 -29.90
CA HIS A 195 -15.05 -0.63 -29.87
C HIS A 195 -15.62 -0.88 -31.28
N GLY A 196 -16.44 -1.93 -31.42
CA GLY A 196 -17.10 -2.34 -32.67
C GLY A 196 -16.23 -3.19 -33.60
N GLU A 197 -15.01 -3.57 -33.17
CA GLU A 197 -14.13 -4.44 -33.95
C GLU A 197 -14.55 -5.92 -33.86
N MET A 198 -14.46 -6.65 -34.98
CA MET A 198 -14.89 -8.05 -35.09
C MET A 198 -13.80 -9.03 -34.64
N ASP A 199 -14.16 -9.97 -33.76
CA ASP A 199 -13.29 -11.05 -33.30
C ASP A 199 -13.43 -12.31 -34.18
N ILE A 200 -13.01 -12.18 -35.44
CA ILE A 200 -13.02 -13.29 -36.41
C ILE A 200 -11.89 -14.28 -36.10
N ARG A 201 -12.25 -15.56 -35.94
CA ARG A 201 -11.35 -16.71 -35.78
C ARG A 201 -11.00 -17.34 -37.12
N ALA A 202 -9.92 -18.11 -37.18
CA ALA A 202 -9.61 -18.97 -38.33
C ALA A 202 -10.64 -20.10 -38.50
N SER A 203 -11.16 -20.64 -37.39
CA SER A 203 -12.25 -21.64 -37.37
C SER A 203 -13.66 -21.12 -37.65
N ASP A 204 -13.92 -19.80 -37.58
CA ASP A 204 -15.28 -19.27 -37.85
C ASP A 204 -15.72 -19.62 -39.28
N ASP A 205 -16.88 -20.26 -39.42
CA ASP A 205 -17.43 -20.68 -40.71
C ASP A 205 -17.92 -19.49 -41.58
N PHE A 206 -18.27 -19.77 -42.83
CA PHE A 206 -18.71 -18.74 -43.78
C PHE A 206 -20.00 -18.04 -43.37
N VAL A 207 -20.96 -18.75 -42.78
CA VAL A 207 -22.25 -18.21 -42.32
C VAL A 207 -22.02 -17.34 -41.08
N THR A 208 -21.26 -17.81 -40.10
CA THR A 208 -20.84 -17.05 -38.92
C THR A 208 -20.11 -15.76 -39.32
N ARG A 209 -19.12 -15.83 -40.22
CA ARG A 209 -18.40 -14.65 -40.72
C ARG A 209 -19.31 -13.69 -41.50
N SER A 210 -20.28 -14.20 -42.25
CA SER A 210 -21.24 -13.37 -42.99
C SER A 210 -22.23 -12.68 -42.06
N ASN A 211 -22.73 -13.38 -41.04
CA ASN A 211 -23.60 -12.82 -40.00
C ASN A 211 -22.89 -11.72 -39.19
N MET A 212 -21.60 -11.87 -38.86
CA MET A 212 -20.83 -10.77 -38.26
C MET A 212 -20.74 -9.55 -39.18
N LYS A 213 -20.45 -9.74 -40.47
CA LYS A 213 -20.37 -8.65 -41.46
C LYS A 213 -21.71 -7.92 -41.63
N ILE A 214 -22.83 -8.64 -41.59
CA ILE A 214 -24.19 -8.06 -41.66
C ILE A 214 -24.53 -7.28 -40.39
N ARG A 215 -24.14 -7.79 -39.20
CA ARG A 215 -24.34 -7.11 -37.91
C ARG A 215 -23.39 -5.93 -37.66
N ALA A 216 -22.35 -5.75 -38.48
CA ALA A 216 -21.41 -4.64 -38.37
C ALA A 216 -22.01 -3.32 -38.86
N THR A 217 -22.68 -2.59 -37.95
CA THR A 217 -23.27 -1.27 -38.22
C THR A 217 -22.22 -0.21 -38.58
N HIS A 218 -22.67 0.91 -39.16
CA HIS A 218 -21.76 1.91 -39.75
C HIS A 218 -20.75 2.48 -38.74
N ARG A 219 -19.49 2.56 -39.17
CA ARG A 219 -18.33 2.77 -38.31
C ARG A 219 -18.24 4.21 -37.80
N TYR A 220 -18.50 4.41 -36.50
CA TYR A 220 -17.93 5.55 -35.80
C TYR A 220 -16.40 5.40 -35.71
N PRO A 221 -15.61 6.49 -35.83
CA PRO A 221 -14.16 6.44 -35.76
C PRO A 221 -13.66 6.30 -34.31
N CYS A 222 -13.96 5.17 -33.66
CA CYS A 222 -13.42 4.89 -32.33
C CYS A 222 -11.90 4.66 -32.40
N ARG A 223 -11.19 5.25 -31.42
CA ARG A 223 -9.73 5.17 -31.31
C ARG A 223 -9.33 3.78 -30.83
N LYS A 224 -8.27 3.21 -31.42
CA LYS A 224 -7.66 1.98 -30.91
C LYS A 224 -7.01 2.29 -29.54
N ARG A 225 -7.12 1.37 -28.58
CA ARG A 225 -6.58 1.51 -27.21
C ARG A 225 -5.59 0.38 -26.92
N VAL A 226 -4.49 0.72 -26.27
CA VAL A 226 -3.59 -0.27 -25.66
C VAL A 226 -4.28 -0.84 -24.41
N VAL A 227 -4.25 -2.16 -24.25
CA VAL A 227 -4.74 -2.83 -23.04
C VAL A 227 -3.74 -2.60 -21.91
N ASN A 228 -4.19 -2.10 -20.75
CA ASN A 228 -3.32 -1.82 -19.62
C ASN A 228 -3.33 -2.92 -18.57
N TYR A 229 -4.42 -3.68 -18.47
CA TYR A 229 -4.52 -4.84 -17.58
C TYR A 229 -5.64 -5.80 -18.03
N VAL A 230 -5.62 -7.05 -17.56
CA VAL A 230 -6.55 -8.12 -17.95
C VAL A 230 -7.20 -8.77 -16.72
N ILE A 231 -8.49 -9.06 -16.84
CA ILE A 231 -9.26 -9.90 -15.91
C ILE A 231 -9.63 -11.18 -16.64
N LEU A 232 -9.29 -12.33 -16.06
CA LEU A 232 -9.71 -13.65 -16.53
C LEU A 232 -11.00 -14.07 -15.83
N VAL A 233 -12.11 -14.14 -16.56
CA VAL A 233 -13.44 -14.46 -16.00
C VAL A 233 -13.80 -15.91 -16.30
N ALA A 234 -14.24 -16.65 -15.27
CA ALA A 234 -14.60 -18.06 -15.32
C ALA A 234 -15.99 -18.31 -14.71
N ASN A 235 -16.74 -19.28 -15.23
CA ASN A 235 -17.98 -19.73 -14.60
C ASN A 235 -17.65 -20.78 -13.52
N GLY A 236 -18.11 -20.56 -12.28
CA GLY A 236 -17.89 -21.47 -11.17
C GLY A 236 -18.61 -22.82 -11.33
N VAL A 237 -19.85 -22.80 -11.82
CA VAL A 237 -20.65 -24.00 -12.10
C VAL A 237 -19.94 -24.86 -13.15
N SER A 238 -19.51 -24.27 -14.26
CA SER A 238 -18.80 -25.00 -15.31
C SER A 238 -17.46 -25.59 -14.84
N ILE A 239 -16.80 -25.00 -13.85
CA ILE A 239 -15.62 -25.62 -13.20
C ILE A 239 -16.06 -26.82 -12.37
N LEU A 240 -17.10 -26.70 -11.53
CA LEU A 240 -17.58 -27.80 -10.69
C LEU A 240 -18.04 -29.00 -11.53
N GLU A 241 -18.88 -28.76 -12.56
CA GLU A 241 -19.31 -29.76 -13.54
C GLU A 241 -18.12 -30.49 -14.20
N SER A 242 -17.07 -29.74 -14.55
CA SER A 242 -15.85 -30.29 -15.17
C SER A 242 -15.12 -31.25 -14.22
N LEU A 243 -15.14 -30.99 -12.91
CA LEU A 243 -14.50 -31.83 -11.90
C LEU A 243 -15.33 -33.09 -11.60
N GLU A 244 -16.65 -32.94 -11.50
CA GLU A 244 -17.58 -34.07 -11.33
C GLU A 244 -17.52 -35.05 -12.51
N ARG A 245 -17.55 -34.52 -13.75
CA ARG A 245 -17.45 -35.31 -15.00
C ARG A 245 -16.04 -35.77 -15.32
N LYS A 246 -15.02 -35.23 -14.63
CA LYS A 246 -13.58 -35.44 -14.89
C LYS A 246 -13.16 -34.99 -16.31
N GLU A 247 -13.85 -33.97 -16.84
CA GLU A 247 -13.58 -33.36 -18.14
C GLU A 247 -12.72 -32.10 -17.95
N SER A 248 -11.40 -32.22 -18.14
CA SER A 248 -10.48 -31.11 -17.87
C SER A 248 -10.63 -29.90 -18.81
N GLN A 249 -11.29 -30.05 -19.97
CA GLN A 249 -11.27 -29.08 -21.09
C GLN A 249 -11.56 -27.61 -20.71
N TYR A 250 -12.52 -27.36 -19.83
CA TYR A 250 -12.86 -25.99 -19.40
C TYR A 250 -11.77 -25.39 -18.48
N VAL A 251 -11.21 -26.22 -17.60
CA VAL A 251 -10.13 -25.85 -16.68
C VAL A 251 -8.82 -25.68 -17.45
N ASP A 252 -8.48 -26.60 -18.37
CA ASP A 252 -7.31 -26.51 -19.24
C ASP A 252 -7.30 -25.22 -20.04
N LEU A 253 -8.45 -24.81 -20.60
CA LEU A 253 -8.59 -23.54 -21.31
C LEU A 253 -8.34 -22.32 -20.40
N ILE A 254 -8.74 -22.37 -19.13
CA ILE A 254 -8.43 -21.33 -18.13
C ILE A 254 -6.93 -21.32 -17.82
N VAL A 255 -6.32 -22.49 -17.60
CA VAL A 255 -4.89 -22.66 -17.28
C VAL A 255 -4.00 -22.21 -18.43
N GLU A 256 -4.29 -22.60 -19.67
CA GLU A 256 -3.58 -22.14 -20.88
C GLU A 256 -3.71 -20.63 -21.03
N THR A 257 -4.92 -20.09 -20.88
CA THR A 257 -5.17 -18.64 -20.99
C THR A 257 -4.38 -17.87 -19.93
N PHE A 258 -4.42 -18.29 -18.67
CA PHE A 258 -3.69 -17.64 -17.56
C PHE A 258 -2.17 -17.71 -17.74
N ASN A 259 -1.66 -18.83 -18.26
CA ASN A 259 -0.23 -19.01 -18.50
C ASN A 259 0.27 -18.36 -19.80
N SER A 260 -0.63 -17.90 -20.67
CA SER A 260 -0.30 -17.19 -21.91
C SER A 260 0.71 -16.06 -21.70
N PRO A 261 1.79 -15.99 -22.49
CA PRO A 261 2.82 -14.96 -22.33
C PRO A 261 2.25 -13.56 -22.63
N PHE A 262 1.26 -13.46 -23.51
CA PHE A 262 0.61 -12.20 -23.88
C PHE A 262 -0.18 -11.55 -22.72
N LEU A 263 -0.59 -12.32 -21.72
CA LEU A 263 -1.36 -11.82 -20.57
C LEU A 263 -0.49 -11.55 -19.32
N THR A 264 0.84 -11.66 -19.44
CA THR A 264 1.77 -11.44 -18.33
C THR A 264 2.35 -10.02 -18.43
N PHE A 265 2.06 -9.16 -17.45
CA PHE A 265 2.42 -7.74 -17.45
C PHE A 265 3.59 -7.49 -16.49
N LYS A 266 4.83 -7.46 -17.02
CA LYS A 266 6.05 -7.52 -16.18
C LYS A 266 5.97 -8.77 -15.28
N ASP A 267 5.91 -8.59 -13.97
CA ASP A 267 5.73 -9.65 -12.96
C ASP A 267 4.25 -9.89 -12.59
N ASP A 268 3.32 -9.01 -12.98
CA ASP A 268 1.89 -9.15 -12.69
C ASP A 268 1.21 -10.14 -13.65
N LYS A 269 0.76 -11.28 -13.11
CA LYS A 269 -0.23 -12.16 -13.75
C LYS A 269 -1.66 -11.59 -13.63
N PRO A 270 -2.60 -11.93 -14.54
CA PRO A 270 -4.00 -11.46 -14.47
C PRO A 270 -4.66 -11.76 -13.13
N ILE A 271 -5.70 -11.00 -12.77
CA ILE A 271 -6.62 -11.47 -11.72
C ILE A 271 -7.64 -12.45 -12.32
N ILE A 272 -8.17 -13.34 -11.48
CA ILE A 272 -9.28 -14.24 -11.85
C ILE A 272 -10.57 -13.74 -11.20
N VAL A 273 -11.69 -13.82 -11.92
CA VAL A 273 -13.04 -13.60 -11.41
C VAL A 273 -13.89 -14.84 -11.65
N ILE A 274 -14.44 -15.40 -10.59
CA ILE A 274 -15.47 -16.44 -10.62
C ILE A 274 -16.83 -15.74 -10.69
N THR A 275 -17.66 -16.14 -11.65
CA THR A 275 -19.07 -15.73 -11.79
C THR A 275 -19.99 -16.94 -11.64
N HIS A 276 -21.31 -16.72 -11.52
CA HIS A 276 -22.31 -17.77 -11.22
C HIS A 276 -22.13 -18.41 -9.83
N GLY A 277 -21.52 -17.68 -8.88
CA GLY A 277 -21.38 -18.10 -7.48
C GLY A 277 -22.70 -18.09 -6.68
N ASP A 278 -23.78 -17.60 -7.25
CA ASP A 278 -25.16 -17.65 -6.76
C ASP A 278 -25.88 -18.96 -7.15
N GLU A 279 -25.38 -19.66 -8.17
CA GLU A 279 -25.82 -21.00 -8.55
C GLU A 279 -25.08 -22.11 -7.74
N LEU A 280 -24.21 -21.72 -6.80
CA LEU A 280 -23.32 -22.60 -6.03
C LEU A 280 -23.51 -22.45 -4.52
N SER A 281 -23.33 -23.52 -3.76
CA SER A 281 -23.30 -23.40 -2.30
C SER A 281 -22.02 -22.70 -1.83
N ILE A 282 -22.05 -22.17 -0.59
CA ILE A 282 -20.88 -21.54 0.03
C ILE A 282 -19.67 -22.51 0.13
N ARG A 283 -19.92 -23.82 0.22
CA ARG A 283 -18.85 -24.84 0.19
C ARG A 283 -18.22 -24.91 -1.20
N ASP A 284 -19.04 -24.97 -2.24
CA ASP A 284 -18.57 -25.16 -3.62
C ASP A 284 -17.81 -23.92 -4.13
N ARG A 285 -18.28 -22.73 -3.75
CA ARG A 285 -17.56 -21.45 -4.00
C ARG A 285 -16.18 -21.45 -3.36
N ALA A 286 -16.07 -21.88 -2.10
CA ALA A 286 -14.78 -22.01 -1.41
C ALA A 286 -13.90 -23.09 -2.05
N PHE A 287 -14.49 -24.22 -2.50
CA PHE A 287 -13.79 -25.30 -3.17
C PHE A 287 -13.21 -24.86 -4.52
N VAL A 288 -14.05 -24.35 -5.43
CA VAL A 288 -13.63 -23.84 -6.76
C VAL A 288 -12.55 -22.75 -6.63
N ARG A 289 -12.69 -21.86 -5.64
CA ARG A 289 -11.71 -20.79 -5.38
C ARG A 289 -10.39 -21.29 -4.79
N SER A 290 -10.41 -22.34 -3.96
CA SER A 290 -9.20 -23.02 -3.47
C SER A 290 -8.50 -23.81 -4.59
N TYR A 291 -9.28 -24.55 -5.38
CA TYR A 291 -8.83 -25.38 -6.51
C TYR A 291 -8.13 -24.56 -7.60
N LEU A 292 -8.73 -23.45 -8.04
CA LEU A 292 -8.09 -22.54 -9.01
C LEU A 292 -6.80 -21.93 -8.46
N GLY A 293 -6.72 -21.65 -7.16
CA GLY A 293 -5.52 -21.09 -6.53
C GLY A 293 -4.33 -22.04 -6.57
N GLU A 294 -4.56 -23.31 -6.23
CA GLU A 294 -3.53 -24.35 -6.27
C GLU A 294 -3.02 -24.59 -7.70
N ILE A 295 -3.92 -24.77 -8.67
CA ILE A 295 -3.53 -25.08 -10.06
C ILE A 295 -2.88 -23.89 -10.78
N LEU A 296 -3.34 -22.66 -10.54
CA LEU A 296 -2.76 -21.47 -11.16
C LEU A 296 -1.56 -20.91 -10.38
N GLY A 297 -1.24 -21.46 -9.21
CA GLY A 297 -0.15 -21.01 -8.35
C GLY A 297 -0.35 -19.61 -7.76
N VAL A 298 -1.61 -19.20 -7.52
CA VAL A 298 -1.97 -17.84 -7.08
C VAL A 298 -2.68 -17.81 -5.72
N PRO A 299 -2.48 -16.76 -4.90
CA PRO A 299 -3.18 -16.59 -3.63
C PRO A 299 -4.70 -16.34 -3.84
N PRO A 300 -5.59 -17.24 -3.36
CA PRO A 300 -7.04 -17.09 -3.59
C PRO A 300 -7.66 -15.82 -2.98
N PHE A 301 -7.11 -15.34 -1.87
CA PHE A 301 -7.64 -14.18 -1.15
C PHE A 301 -7.37 -12.84 -1.83
N THR A 302 -6.32 -12.73 -2.65
CA THR A 302 -5.87 -11.45 -3.22
C THR A 302 -5.87 -11.40 -4.76
N GLN A 303 -5.89 -12.55 -5.43
CA GLN A 303 -5.85 -12.64 -6.90
C GLN A 303 -7.06 -13.35 -7.53
N ILE A 304 -7.88 -14.05 -6.74
CA ILE A 304 -9.15 -14.66 -7.18
C ILE A 304 -10.31 -13.96 -6.48
N PHE A 305 -11.19 -13.35 -7.25
CA PHE A 305 -12.42 -12.70 -6.77
C PHE A 305 -13.62 -13.58 -7.11
N ASP A 306 -14.55 -13.69 -6.18
CA ASP A 306 -15.83 -14.37 -6.40
C ASP A 306 -16.93 -13.30 -6.42
N ILE A 307 -17.66 -13.24 -7.52
CA ILE A 307 -18.65 -12.22 -7.83
C ILE A 307 -19.91 -12.96 -8.33
N PRO A 308 -20.84 -13.35 -7.42
CA PRO A 308 -22.17 -13.84 -7.79
C PRO A 308 -23.00 -12.78 -8.53
N ASP A 309 -24.12 -13.17 -9.17
CA ASP A 309 -25.07 -12.27 -9.83
C ASP A 309 -26.09 -11.63 -8.87
N ASN A 310 -26.03 -11.94 -7.57
CA ASN A 310 -26.72 -11.15 -6.55
C ASN A 310 -26.12 -9.72 -6.43
N PHE A 311 -26.94 -8.71 -6.14
CA PHE A 311 -26.48 -7.32 -6.01
C PHE A 311 -26.25 -6.88 -4.55
N GLU A 312 -25.84 -7.83 -3.71
CA GLU A 312 -25.59 -7.61 -2.29
C GLU A 312 -24.42 -6.64 -2.05
N TYR A 313 -24.47 -5.99 -0.88
CA TYR A 313 -23.47 -5.00 -0.47
C TYR A 313 -22.04 -5.59 -0.42
N ALA A 314 -21.93 -6.87 -0.06
CA ALA A 314 -20.69 -7.65 -0.14
C ALA A 314 -20.14 -7.72 -1.57
N THR A 315 -20.97 -8.13 -2.53
CA THR A 315 -20.62 -8.24 -3.96
C THR A 315 -20.20 -6.90 -4.53
N GLN A 316 -20.85 -5.80 -4.13
CA GLN A 316 -20.45 -4.44 -4.51
C GLN A 316 -19.03 -4.08 -4.00
N ILE A 317 -18.66 -4.49 -2.79
CA ILE A 317 -17.31 -4.28 -2.24
C ILE A 317 -16.27 -5.19 -2.89
N ALA A 318 -16.60 -6.45 -3.21
CA ALA A 318 -15.74 -7.33 -3.99
C ALA A 318 -15.38 -6.70 -5.35
N ILE A 319 -16.38 -6.14 -6.05
CA ILE A 319 -16.21 -5.40 -7.31
C ILE A 319 -15.30 -4.17 -7.14
N LEU A 320 -15.49 -3.36 -6.10
CA LEU A 320 -14.65 -2.18 -5.86
C LEU A 320 -13.19 -2.55 -5.53
N ASN A 321 -12.97 -3.59 -4.72
CA ASN A 321 -11.63 -4.06 -4.37
C ASN A 321 -10.91 -4.65 -5.60
N MET A 322 -11.62 -5.49 -6.38
CA MET A 322 -11.16 -6.04 -7.65
C MET A 322 -10.73 -4.92 -8.62
N LEU A 323 -11.60 -3.95 -8.88
CA LEU A 323 -11.30 -2.84 -9.78
C LEU A 323 -10.11 -2.00 -9.29
N ARG A 324 -10.03 -1.72 -8.00
CA ARG A 324 -8.90 -0.98 -7.42
C ARG A 324 -7.57 -1.69 -7.71
N ILE A 325 -7.48 -3.00 -7.45
CA ILE A 325 -6.27 -3.79 -7.68
C ILE A 325 -5.92 -3.86 -9.17
N CYS A 326 -6.91 -4.02 -10.06
CA CYS A 326 -6.70 -3.96 -11.50
C CYS A 326 -6.11 -2.62 -11.97
N ILE A 327 -6.56 -1.51 -11.38
CA ILE A 327 -6.11 -0.16 -11.75
C ILE A 327 -4.73 0.14 -11.16
N GLU A 328 -4.45 -0.28 -9.92
CA GLU A 328 -3.13 -0.18 -9.30
C GLU A 328 -2.07 -0.97 -10.11
N ARG A 329 -2.40 -2.18 -10.58
CA ARG A 329 -1.55 -2.96 -11.51
C ARG A 329 -1.49 -2.35 -12.92
N ALA A 330 -2.58 -1.79 -13.45
CA ALA A 330 -2.59 -1.14 -14.76
C ALA A 330 -1.62 0.06 -14.83
N ASP A 331 -1.62 0.91 -13.80
CA ASP A 331 -0.73 2.07 -13.71
C ASP A 331 0.75 1.64 -13.58
N ARG A 332 1.05 0.61 -12.77
CA ARG A 332 2.39 0.02 -12.66
C ARG A 332 2.94 -0.50 -14.00
N ASN A 333 2.07 -0.84 -14.95
CA ASN A 333 2.44 -1.44 -16.22
C ASN A 333 2.55 -0.46 -17.40
N ILE A 334 2.43 0.86 -17.14
CA ILE A 334 2.72 1.91 -18.13
C ILE A 334 4.23 1.89 -18.50
N LEU A 335 4.55 2.15 -19.77
CA LEU A 335 5.91 2.09 -20.33
C LEU A 335 6.62 3.47 -20.36
N PRO A 336 7.95 3.53 -20.12
CA PRO A 336 8.76 4.73 -20.39
C PRO A 336 8.90 5.05 -21.89
N LYS A 337 9.00 6.34 -22.24
CA LYS A 337 9.04 6.81 -23.63
C LYS A 337 10.32 6.40 -24.38
N PRO A 338 10.24 6.02 -25.68
CA PRO A 338 11.38 5.49 -26.45
C PRO A 338 12.63 6.38 -26.49
N ILE A 339 12.47 7.71 -26.47
CA ILE A 339 13.59 8.66 -26.51
C ILE A 339 14.52 8.49 -25.29
N TYR A 340 13.99 8.17 -24.11
CA TYR A 340 14.79 7.87 -22.93
C TYR A 340 15.46 6.50 -23.02
N LYS A 341 14.75 5.48 -23.51
CA LYS A 341 15.29 4.13 -23.73
C LYS A 341 16.47 4.14 -24.72
N ILE A 342 16.38 4.91 -25.82
CA ILE A 342 17.48 5.08 -26.79
C ILE A 342 18.65 5.87 -26.18
N LYS A 343 18.39 6.93 -25.40
CA LYS A 343 19.46 7.67 -24.70
C LYS A 343 20.23 6.78 -23.72
N MET A 344 19.54 5.95 -22.92
CA MET A 344 20.17 4.94 -22.08
C MET A 344 21.00 3.95 -22.90
N MET A 345 20.41 3.36 -23.95
CA MET A 345 21.08 2.33 -24.75
C MET A 345 22.34 2.86 -25.46
N MET A 346 22.31 4.10 -25.97
CA MET A 346 23.49 4.77 -26.52
C MET A 346 24.53 5.14 -25.47
N PHE A 347 24.12 5.48 -24.25
CA PHE A 347 25.02 5.71 -23.12
C PHE A 347 25.74 4.42 -22.72
N TYR A 348 25.02 3.31 -22.56
CA TYR A 348 25.61 2.01 -22.23
C TYR A 348 26.54 1.48 -23.33
N HIS A 349 26.20 1.62 -24.61
CA HIS A 349 27.08 1.21 -25.71
C HIS A 349 28.40 2.02 -25.75
N ARG A 350 28.38 3.30 -25.34
CA ARG A 350 29.60 4.12 -25.19
C ARG A 350 30.41 3.69 -23.96
N LEU A 351 29.74 3.35 -22.85
CA LEU A 351 30.39 2.89 -21.63
C LEU A 351 31.11 1.54 -21.86
N GLN A 352 30.46 0.59 -22.54
CA GLN A 352 31.02 -0.72 -22.85
C GLN A 352 32.29 -0.62 -23.71
N LYS A 353 32.28 0.21 -24.76
CA LYS A 353 33.47 0.44 -25.60
C LYS A 353 34.64 1.11 -24.87
N LEU A 354 34.38 1.84 -23.78
CA LEU A 354 35.42 2.38 -22.91
C LEU A 354 36.08 1.29 -22.04
N VAL A 355 35.31 0.30 -21.59
CA VAL A 355 35.83 -0.88 -20.89
C VAL A 355 36.66 -1.76 -21.82
N GLU A 356 36.12 -2.10 -23.00
CA GLU A 356 36.81 -2.92 -24.02
C GLU A 356 38.16 -2.30 -24.45
N PHE A 357 38.23 -0.97 -24.55
CA PHE A 357 39.49 -0.25 -24.83
C PHE A 357 40.47 -0.29 -23.64
N GLY A 358 39.97 -0.25 -22.41
CA GLY A 358 40.76 -0.41 -21.19
C GLY A 358 41.41 -1.79 -21.11
N ASP A 359 40.63 -2.85 -21.32
CA ASP A 359 41.12 -4.23 -21.32
C ASP A 359 42.19 -4.46 -22.42
N MET A 360 41.99 -3.88 -23.61
CA MET A 360 43.00 -3.90 -24.69
C MET A 360 44.31 -3.20 -24.28
N MET A 361 44.24 -2.09 -23.52
CA MET A 361 45.43 -1.41 -23.02
C MET A 361 46.13 -2.23 -21.92
N CYS A 362 45.38 -2.78 -20.96
CA CYS A 362 45.92 -3.68 -19.93
C CYS A 362 46.66 -4.89 -20.54
N CYS A 363 46.05 -5.56 -21.53
CA CYS A 363 46.66 -6.68 -22.24
C CYS A 363 47.92 -6.33 -23.05
N ARG A 364 48.18 -5.04 -23.33
CA ARG A 364 49.44 -4.57 -23.97
C ARG A 364 50.53 -4.17 -22.98
N LEU A 365 50.16 -3.82 -21.73
CA LEU A 365 51.08 -3.38 -20.69
C LEU A 365 51.65 -4.54 -19.85
N PHE A 366 50.92 -5.65 -19.76
CA PHE A 366 51.33 -6.84 -19.01
C PHE A 366 51.72 -8.00 -19.94
N LYS A 367 53.03 -8.18 -20.18
CA LYS A 367 53.56 -9.40 -20.80
C LYS A 367 54.03 -10.39 -19.73
N LYS A 368 53.67 -11.67 -19.93
CA LYS A 368 54.06 -12.79 -19.08
C LYS A 368 55.20 -13.57 -19.74
N GLU A 369 56.41 -13.43 -19.21
CA GLU A 369 57.60 -14.14 -19.70
C GLU A 369 58.14 -15.09 -18.61
N LYS A 370 58.37 -16.36 -18.98
CA LYS A 370 58.97 -17.38 -18.11
C LYS A 370 58.40 -17.41 -16.67
N GLY A 371 57.07 -17.34 -16.55
CA GLY A 371 56.35 -17.38 -15.27
C GLY A 371 56.24 -16.05 -14.52
N SER A 372 56.98 -15.01 -14.92
CA SER A 372 56.95 -13.68 -14.32
C SER A 372 56.10 -12.71 -15.15
N TRP A 373 55.34 -11.85 -14.48
CA TRP A 373 54.69 -10.69 -15.10
C TRP A 373 55.67 -9.52 -15.09
N LYS A 374 56.10 -9.04 -16.26
CA LYS A 374 56.91 -7.82 -16.38
C LYS A 374 56.07 -6.66 -16.92
N ILE A 375 56.19 -5.53 -16.24
CA ILE A 375 55.63 -4.24 -16.64
C ILE A 375 56.72 -3.51 -17.43
N SER A 376 56.50 -3.30 -18.73
CA SER A 376 57.42 -2.56 -19.60
C SER A 376 56.69 -1.35 -20.17
N VAL A 377 56.90 -0.18 -19.56
CA VAL A 377 56.23 1.08 -19.93
C VAL A 377 57.28 2.10 -20.32
N THR A 378 57.16 2.63 -21.53
CA THR A 378 57.96 3.77 -22.03
C THR A 378 57.28 5.09 -21.66
N LEU A 379 58.01 6.21 -21.62
CA LEU A 379 57.42 7.51 -21.24
C LEU A 379 56.22 7.90 -22.11
N ASN A 380 56.28 7.69 -23.43
CA ASN A 380 55.14 7.95 -24.32
C ASN A 380 53.89 7.09 -24.01
N GLN A 381 54.05 5.96 -23.31
CA GLN A 381 52.91 5.15 -22.85
C GLN A 381 52.34 5.68 -21.52
N LEU A 382 53.15 6.33 -20.66
CA LEU A 382 52.65 6.98 -19.45
C LEU A 382 51.69 8.13 -19.79
N ASP A 383 52.03 8.99 -20.76
CA ASP A 383 51.14 10.08 -21.17
C ASP A 383 49.82 9.56 -21.78
N GLN A 384 49.86 8.47 -22.53
CA GLN A 384 48.66 7.79 -23.04
C GLN A 384 47.81 7.20 -21.90
N ILE A 385 48.44 6.62 -20.86
CA ILE A 385 47.76 6.10 -19.67
C ILE A 385 47.15 7.25 -18.85
N VAL A 386 47.85 8.37 -18.66
CA VAL A 386 47.36 9.55 -17.93
C VAL A 386 46.20 10.23 -18.68
N LEU A 387 46.30 10.35 -20.01
CA LEU A 387 45.21 10.86 -20.84
C LEU A 387 43.98 9.94 -20.79
N TRP A 388 44.18 8.62 -20.90
CA TRP A 388 43.09 7.64 -20.77
C TRP A 388 42.46 7.67 -19.36
N LEU A 389 43.26 7.70 -18.29
CA LEU A 389 42.78 7.83 -16.92
C LEU A 389 42.00 9.13 -16.71
N THR A 390 42.43 10.24 -17.32
CA THR A 390 41.73 11.52 -17.22
C THR A 390 40.39 11.46 -17.97
N ILE A 391 40.35 10.87 -19.17
CA ILE A 391 39.11 10.63 -19.92
C ILE A 391 38.17 9.69 -19.14
N VAL A 392 38.69 8.63 -18.54
CA VAL A 392 37.92 7.69 -17.70
C VAL A 392 37.40 8.39 -16.44
N VAL A 393 38.22 9.16 -15.71
CA VAL A 393 37.78 9.90 -14.52
C VAL A 393 36.72 10.93 -14.87
N CYS A 394 36.90 11.72 -15.93
CA CYS A 394 35.88 12.68 -16.38
C CYS A 394 34.59 11.99 -16.86
N THR A 395 34.70 10.87 -17.59
CA THR A 395 33.53 10.13 -18.08
C THR A 395 32.81 9.41 -16.93
N CYS A 396 33.54 8.85 -15.96
CA CYS A 396 32.97 8.27 -14.75
C CYS A 396 32.40 9.32 -13.80
N PHE A 397 32.92 10.55 -13.77
CA PHE A 397 32.35 11.65 -13.00
C PHE A 397 31.03 12.14 -13.61
N LEU A 398 31.00 12.36 -14.94
CA LEU A 398 29.76 12.65 -15.67
C LEU A 398 28.75 11.49 -15.57
N ALA A 399 29.21 10.24 -15.68
CA ALA A 399 28.39 9.06 -15.48
C ALA A 399 27.83 9.04 -14.05
N ARG A 400 28.63 9.31 -13.01
CA ARG A 400 28.21 9.33 -11.60
C ARG A 400 27.17 10.43 -11.30
N ILE A 401 27.24 11.57 -12.01
CA ILE A 401 26.19 12.60 -11.98
C ILE A 401 24.86 12.05 -12.56
N THR A 402 24.91 11.21 -13.60
CA THR A 402 23.72 10.53 -14.17
C THR A 402 23.32 9.21 -13.49
N TRP A 403 24.22 8.56 -12.75
CA TRP A 403 24.06 7.21 -12.19
C TRP A 403 23.24 7.20 -10.89
N ASN A 404 23.17 8.33 -10.19
CA ASN A 404 22.30 8.55 -9.03
C ASN A 404 20.79 8.56 -9.38
N ALA A 405 20.39 8.04 -10.55
CA ALA A 405 19.04 8.04 -11.08
C ALA A 405 18.61 6.71 -11.74
N LEU A 406 19.43 5.64 -11.71
CA LEU A 406 19.07 4.36 -12.38
C LEU A 406 19.92 3.15 -11.93
N PRO A 407 19.30 2.05 -11.46
CA PRO A 407 19.93 0.73 -11.38
C PRO A 407 19.66 -0.11 -12.66
N LEU A 408 20.54 -1.06 -12.99
CA LEU A 408 20.34 -2.02 -14.09
C LEU A 408 20.27 -3.48 -13.60
N ARG A 409 19.30 -4.23 -14.16
CA ARG A 409 19.39 -5.64 -14.53
C ARG A 409 18.67 -5.83 -15.88
N GLU A 410 18.53 -7.07 -16.34
CA GLU A 410 17.97 -7.48 -17.64
C GLU A 410 18.76 -7.11 -18.90
N LEU A 411 19.72 -8.00 -19.22
CA LEU A 411 20.27 -8.14 -20.57
C LEU A 411 20.67 -9.61 -20.87
N ARG A 412 19.69 -10.52 -20.79
CA ARG A 412 19.82 -11.90 -21.30
C ARG A 412 19.34 -11.96 -22.75
N PHE A 413 20.26 -11.95 -23.72
CA PHE A 413 19.93 -12.25 -25.11
C PHE A 413 19.88 -13.76 -25.34
N GLY A 414 18.79 -14.23 -25.98
CA GLY A 414 18.64 -15.59 -26.47
C GLY A 414 17.78 -15.60 -27.73
N VAL A 415 18.11 -16.50 -28.65
CA VAL A 415 17.46 -16.69 -29.97
C VAL A 415 17.73 -15.57 -30.97
N GLN A 416 17.72 -15.94 -32.25
CA GLN A 416 18.43 -15.31 -33.35
C GLN A 416 17.51 -15.23 -34.57
N VAL A 417 17.07 -14.03 -34.95
CA VAL A 417 16.28 -13.80 -36.17
C VAL A 417 16.92 -12.66 -36.97
N ALA A 418 17.43 -12.99 -38.15
CA ALA A 418 17.98 -12.00 -39.08
C ALA A 418 16.85 -11.44 -39.97
N LEU A 419 16.69 -10.11 -39.98
CA LEU A 419 15.89 -9.41 -40.97
C LEU A 419 16.74 -8.34 -41.66
N ARG A 420 16.71 -8.35 -43.00
CA ARG A 420 17.43 -7.40 -43.85
C ARG A 420 16.71 -6.04 -43.82
N PHE A 421 17.48 -4.96 -43.78
CA PHE A 421 16.94 -3.61 -43.98
C PHE A 421 17.02 -3.20 -45.45
N GLU A 422 15.87 -3.16 -46.10
CA GLU A 422 15.60 -2.26 -47.23
C GLU A 422 14.52 -1.27 -46.77
N GLY A 423 14.49 -0.01 -47.21
CA GLY A 423 15.42 0.60 -48.17
C GLY A 423 14.87 1.84 -48.88
N MET A 424 13.79 2.46 -48.40
CA MET A 424 13.15 3.60 -49.09
C MET A 424 12.96 4.82 -48.19
N ALA A 425 13.42 5.97 -48.69
CA ALA A 425 13.16 7.28 -48.12
C ALA A 425 12.38 8.14 -49.12
N THR A 426 11.35 8.84 -48.66
CA THR A 426 10.63 9.86 -49.44
C THR A 426 10.54 11.18 -48.66
N ARG A 427 10.19 12.26 -49.36
CA ARG A 427 10.55 13.65 -49.00
C ARG A 427 9.34 14.58 -48.96
N ARG A 428 9.45 15.65 -48.14
CA ARG A 428 8.67 16.92 -48.17
C ARG A 428 7.20 16.76 -47.72
N ARG A 429 6.47 17.83 -47.33
CA ARG A 429 6.76 19.28 -47.33
C ARG A 429 6.10 20.02 -46.14
N SER A 430 6.44 21.29 -45.97
CA SER A 430 6.03 22.19 -44.88
C SER A 430 4.81 23.08 -45.20
N SER A 431 4.06 23.49 -44.16
CA SER A 431 3.23 24.71 -44.12
C SER A 431 3.28 25.37 -42.73
N LYS A 432 2.72 26.57 -42.55
CA LYS A 432 2.96 27.47 -41.39
C LYS A 432 1.71 27.73 -40.52
N LEU A 433 1.97 28.07 -39.24
CA LEU A 433 1.37 29.08 -38.33
C LEU A 433 0.20 29.97 -38.86
N PRO A 434 -0.68 30.58 -38.00
CA PRO A 434 -0.32 31.22 -36.70
C PRO A 434 -1.39 31.35 -35.55
N MET A 435 -1.00 32.00 -34.44
CA MET A 435 -1.82 32.64 -33.36
C MET A 435 -2.75 31.73 -32.49
N SER A 436 -3.21 32.04 -31.27
CA SER A 436 -2.83 32.93 -30.12
C SER A 436 -3.78 32.62 -28.92
N GLY A 437 -3.60 33.00 -27.65
CA GLY A 437 -2.54 33.72 -26.92
C GLY A 437 -3.11 34.43 -25.65
N ASP A 438 -2.30 34.59 -24.57
CA ASP A 438 -2.64 35.26 -23.28
C ASP A 438 -3.74 34.58 -22.40
N ARG A 439 -3.83 34.70 -21.05
CA ARG A 439 -3.11 35.53 -20.04
C ARG A 439 -3.22 34.99 -18.57
N LYS A 440 -2.18 35.26 -17.74
CA LYS A 440 -2.15 35.70 -16.29
C LYS A 440 -3.04 34.99 -15.21
N LYS A 441 -2.48 34.51 -14.08
CA LYS A 441 -2.41 35.11 -12.69
C LYS A 441 -3.79 35.27 -11.96
N LEU A 442 -3.94 35.16 -10.62
CA LEU A 442 -3.04 35.38 -9.46
C LEU A 442 -3.36 34.46 -8.23
N ARG A 443 -2.70 34.68 -7.08
CA ARG A 443 -2.58 33.86 -5.85
C ARG A 443 -3.53 34.27 -4.68
N ALA A 444 -3.56 33.41 -3.63
CA ALA A 444 -3.78 33.70 -2.19
C ALA A 444 -5.20 34.13 -1.72
N SER A 445 -5.62 34.06 -0.44
CA SER A 445 -5.08 33.57 0.86
C SER A 445 -6.26 32.94 1.68
N VAL A 446 -6.14 31.87 2.47
CA VAL A 446 -5.55 31.71 3.84
C VAL A 446 -6.19 32.59 4.94
N ASP A 447 -7.06 31.98 5.77
CA ASP A 447 -7.19 32.06 7.27
C ASP A 447 -8.46 31.24 7.68
N SER A 448 -8.49 30.33 8.67
CA SER A 448 -8.36 30.39 10.16
C SER A 448 -9.59 31.04 10.86
N ALA A 449 -10.17 30.57 11.98
CA ALA A 449 -9.84 29.48 12.93
C ALA A 449 -11.08 28.65 13.42
N LYS A 450 -11.09 28.12 14.67
CA LYS A 450 -11.96 27.03 15.21
C LYS A 450 -13.01 27.50 16.24
N GLN A 451 -14.13 26.76 16.45
CA GLN A 451 -14.43 25.98 17.71
C GLN A 451 -15.84 25.30 17.77
N HIS A 452 -16.00 24.47 18.82
CA HIS A 452 -17.10 23.64 19.38
C HIS A 452 -18.53 24.26 19.48
N GLU A 453 -19.63 23.56 19.78
CA GLU A 453 -20.03 22.11 19.76
C GLU A 453 -21.59 21.97 19.90
N LYS A 454 -22.12 20.76 19.68
CA LYS A 454 -23.52 20.23 19.75
C LYS A 454 -24.61 21.02 20.53
N SER A 455 -25.83 20.97 19.99
CA SER A 455 -27.09 20.79 20.75
C SER A 455 -28.10 19.95 19.94
N VAL A 456 -29.22 19.55 20.56
CA VAL A 456 -30.14 18.48 20.07
C VAL A 456 -31.57 19.00 19.85
N ILE A 457 -32.21 18.49 18.79
CA ILE A 457 -33.65 18.47 18.41
C ILE A 457 -34.57 19.57 18.99
N LYS A 458 -35.15 20.36 18.07
CA LYS A 458 -36.47 21.01 18.22
C LYS A 458 -37.21 21.04 16.87
N GLU A 459 -37.71 19.88 16.44
CA GLU A 459 -38.65 19.79 15.32
C GLU A 459 -40.08 19.99 15.85
N ASP A 460 -40.70 21.13 15.51
CA ASP A 460 -42.16 21.36 15.37
C ASP A 460 -42.48 22.85 15.22
N VAL A 461 -41.70 23.73 15.85
CA VAL A 461 -42.01 25.18 15.92
C VAL A 461 -41.91 25.90 14.56
N GLY A 462 -41.14 25.36 13.60
CA GLY A 462 -40.81 26.03 12.34
C GLY A 462 -41.90 26.01 11.26
N MET A 463 -42.74 24.97 11.19
CA MET A 463 -43.64 24.76 10.04
C MET A 463 -44.72 25.86 9.90
N GLU A 464 -45.22 26.37 11.03
CA GLU A 464 -46.26 27.40 11.03
C GLU A 464 -45.73 28.80 10.68
N GLU A 465 -44.42 29.03 10.78
CA GLU A 465 -43.77 30.26 10.30
C GLU A 465 -43.43 30.16 8.80
N ILE A 466 -43.08 28.98 8.30
CA ILE A 466 -42.97 28.71 6.85
C ILE A 466 -44.31 29.01 6.16
N ARG A 467 -45.42 28.47 6.70
CA ARG A 467 -46.75 28.58 6.09
C ARG A 467 -47.25 30.01 5.95
N ARG A 468 -46.96 30.88 6.92
CA ARG A 468 -47.30 32.33 6.88
C ARG A 468 -46.44 33.16 5.91
N ASN A 469 -45.29 32.64 5.48
CA ASN A 469 -44.34 33.37 4.64
C ASN A 469 -44.44 33.01 3.15
N LEU A 470 -45.12 31.91 2.77
CA LEU A 470 -45.26 31.45 1.38
C LEU A 470 -45.65 32.58 0.41
N ASP A 471 -46.69 33.35 0.73
CA ASP A 471 -47.20 34.46 -0.11
C ASP A 471 -46.24 35.66 -0.22
N LYS A 472 -45.15 35.67 0.55
CA LYS A 472 -44.12 36.73 0.58
C LYS A 472 -42.75 36.27 0.07
N ILE A 473 -42.53 34.97 -0.17
CA ILE A 473 -41.21 34.45 -0.63
C ILE A 473 -40.75 35.13 -1.93
N ASP A 474 -41.66 35.42 -2.86
CA ASP A 474 -41.30 36.08 -4.13
C ASP A 474 -40.97 37.56 -3.97
N SER A 475 -41.51 38.24 -2.95
CA SER A 475 -41.23 39.67 -2.69
C SER A 475 -40.01 39.90 -1.78
N MET A 476 -39.69 38.97 -0.87
CA MET A 476 -38.51 39.02 0.01
C MET A 476 -37.19 39.29 -0.74
N ASN A 477 -36.25 39.99 -0.08
CA ASN A 477 -34.91 40.19 -0.61
C ASN A 477 -33.97 39.00 -0.32
N VAL A 478 -32.79 39.00 -0.94
CA VAL A 478 -31.82 37.90 -0.84
C VAL A 478 -31.27 37.71 0.58
N ARG A 479 -31.30 38.73 1.44
CA ARG A 479 -30.85 38.64 2.83
C ARG A 479 -31.91 37.98 3.72
N GLU A 480 -33.18 38.33 3.53
CA GLU A 480 -34.32 37.63 4.16
C GLU A 480 -34.36 36.16 3.75
N LEU A 481 -34.37 35.86 2.45
CA LEU A 481 -34.39 34.49 1.93
C LEU A 481 -33.25 33.63 2.49
N ARG A 482 -32.02 34.15 2.54
CA ARG A 482 -30.88 33.43 3.14
C ARG A 482 -30.98 33.29 4.67
N THR A 483 -31.71 34.17 5.35
CA THR A 483 -31.95 34.04 6.80
C THR A 483 -32.99 32.96 7.07
N LEU A 484 -34.10 32.96 6.32
CA LEU A 484 -35.15 31.94 6.38
C LEU A 484 -34.62 30.55 6.00
N MET A 485 -33.83 30.43 4.92
CA MET A 485 -33.19 29.16 4.57
C MET A 485 -32.20 28.69 5.66
N LYS A 486 -31.54 29.61 6.37
CA LYS A 486 -30.60 29.26 7.44
C LYS A 486 -31.30 28.80 8.73
N SER A 487 -32.50 29.28 9.05
CA SER A 487 -33.30 28.73 10.16
C SER A 487 -33.91 27.37 9.84
N ILE A 488 -34.15 27.07 8.54
CA ILE A 488 -34.65 25.76 8.06
C ILE A 488 -33.49 24.78 7.73
N GLY A 489 -32.23 25.22 7.81
CA GLY A 489 -31.03 24.38 7.55
C GLY A 489 -30.69 24.17 6.06
N LEU A 490 -31.37 24.86 5.15
CA LEU A 490 -31.21 24.74 3.69
C LEU A 490 -30.01 25.55 3.15
N SER A 491 -29.56 25.19 1.94
CA SER A 491 -28.42 25.83 1.28
C SER A 491 -28.69 27.31 0.94
N THR A 492 -27.94 28.21 1.58
CA THR A 492 -28.02 29.67 1.33
C THR A 492 -27.27 30.14 0.08
N ARG A 493 -26.73 29.22 -0.73
CA ARG A 493 -25.92 29.51 -1.93
C ARG A 493 -26.80 29.54 -3.18
N GLY A 494 -26.81 30.68 -3.88
CA GLY A 494 -27.58 30.90 -5.09
C GLY A 494 -27.88 32.39 -5.34
N ARG A 495 -28.43 32.69 -6.52
CA ARG A 495 -29.15 33.93 -6.85
C ARG A 495 -30.57 33.89 -6.28
N LYS A 496 -31.32 35.01 -6.31
CA LYS A 496 -32.67 35.11 -5.70
C LYS A 496 -33.60 33.96 -6.15
N GLN A 497 -33.64 33.67 -7.46
CA GLN A 497 -34.50 32.63 -8.01
C GLN A 497 -34.11 31.23 -7.50
N ASP A 498 -32.82 30.89 -7.55
CA ASP A 498 -32.30 29.60 -7.07
C ASP A 498 -32.73 29.32 -5.60
N LEU A 499 -32.71 30.35 -4.75
CA LEU A 499 -33.13 30.29 -3.34
C LEU A 499 -34.66 30.15 -3.19
N ILE A 500 -35.44 30.86 -4.00
CA ILE A 500 -36.91 30.76 -4.05
C ILE A 500 -37.34 29.37 -4.50
N SER A 501 -36.75 28.83 -5.57
CA SER A 501 -37.06 27.50 -6.08
C SER A 501 -36.78 26.42 -5.04
N ALA A 502 -35.67 26.50 -4.32
CA ALA A 502 -35.33 25.56 -3.25
C ALA A 502 -36.28 25.64 -2.03
N LEU A 503 -36.75 26.85 -1.67
CA LEU A 503 -37.76 27.05 -0.62
C LEU A 503 -39.13 26.49 -1.02
N LYS A 504 -39.53 26.71 -2.28
CA LYS A 504 -40.81 26.21 -2.82
C LYS A 504 -40.80 24.69 -3.02
N SER A 505 -39.71 24.09 -3.48
CA SER A 505 -39.63 22.62 -3.62
C SER A 505 -39.70 21.92 -2.26
N PHE A 506 -39.02 22.44 -1.24
CA PHE A 506 -39.06 21.89 0.12
C PHE A 506 -40.47 21.84 0.73
N SER A 507 -41.37 22.74 0.29
CA SER A 507 -42.77 22.77 0.77
C SER A 507 -43.69 21.74 0.07
N PHE A 508 -43.24 21.12 -1.04
CA PHE A 508 -44.06 20.19 -1.84
C PHE A 508 -43.84 18.71 -1.51
N GLU A 509 -42.77 18.34 -0.79
CA GLU A 509 -42.48 16.95 -0.40
C GLU A 509 -43.38 16.46 0.77
N GLY A 510 -44.21 17.34 1.34
CA GLY A 510 -45.03 17.07 2.53
C GLY A 510 -46.42 16.47 2.30
N GLN A 511 -46.83 16.11 1.07
CA GLN A 511 -48.17 15.56 0.81
C GLN A 511 -48.21 14.47 -0.28
N THR A 512 -48.40 13.20 0.11
CA THR A 512 -49.63 12.40 -0.13
C THR A 512 -49.37 10.88 -0.12
N SER A 513 -50.28 10.12 0.50
CA SER A 513 -50.53 8.72 0.16
C SER A 513 -51.91 8.25 0.65
N LYS A 514 -52.87 8.04 -0.28
CA LYS A 514 -53.99 7.06 -0.16
C LYS A 514 -54.94 7.06 -1.38
N SER A 515 -55.25 5.84 -1.85
CA SER A 515 -56.49 5.35 -2.49
C SER A 515 -57.13 6.04 -3.73
N ALA A 516 -56.87 5.42 -4.90
CA ALA A 516 -57.84 4.59 -5.67
C ALA A 516 -58.84 5.16 -6.73
N ASN A 517 -59.00 4.35 -7.79
CA ASN A 517 -60.12 4.16 -8.74
C ASN A 517 -60.48 5.21 -9.82
N MET A 518 -60.21 4.90 -11.10
CA MET A 518 -61.24 4.46 -12.09
C MET A 518 -60.60 3.92 -13.40
N GLU A 519 -61.40 3.25 -14.25
CA GLU A 519 -60.94 2.43 -15.40
C GLU A 519 -61.08 3.11 -16.80
N MET A 520 -60.70 2.37 -17.86
CA MET A 520 -60.59 2.81 -19.28
C MET A 520 -61.94 2.85 -20.05
N PRO A 521 -61.95 3.31 -21.32
CA PRO A 521 -61.76 2.37 -22.45
C PRO A 521 -60.94 2.87 -23.66
N MET A 522 -60.69 1.97 -24.62
CA MET A 522 -60.08 2.16 -25.96
C MET A 522 -61.15 1.92 -27.09
N PRO A 523 -60.85 1.79 -28.42
CA PRO A 523 -59.69 2.16 -29.28
C PRO A 523 -60.08 2.92 -30.59
N ILE A 524 -59.14 2.98 -31.58
CA ILE A 524 -59.32 2.92 -33.07
C ILE A 524 -58.82 4.14 -33.91
N THR A 525 -57.61 3.98 -34.46
CA THR A 525 -57.18 4.11 -35.88
C THR A 525 -57.68 5.23 -36.82
N ILE A 526 -56.73 5.93 -37.46
CA ILE A 526 -56.68 6.24 -38.92
C ILE A 526 -55.21 6.50 -39.37
N LYS A 527 -54.92 6.45 -40.69
CA LYS A 527 -53.55 6.31 -41.28
C LYS A 527 -53.08 7.53 -42.12
N SER A 528 -51.77 7.53 -42.45
CA SER A 528 -51.12 8.15 -43.64
C SER A 528 -50.98 9.70 -43.66
N SER A 529 -50.06 10.33 -44.41
CA SER A 529 -48.97 9.89 -45.33
C SER A 529 -47.82 10.92 -45.33
N VAL A 530 -46.52 10.56 -45.28
CA VAL A 530 -45.57 10.29 -46.40
C VAL A 530 -45.23 11.50 -47.32
N LEU A 531 -43.92 11.64 -47.65
CA LEU A 531 -43.23 12.57 -48.59
C LEU A 531 -42.67 13.88 -48.00
N LYS A 532 -41.65 14.56 -48.58
CA LYS A 532 -40.31 14.16 -49.13
C LYS A 532 -39.65 15.41 -49.77
N ARG A 533 -38.31 15.57 -49.67
CA ARG A 533 -37.45 16.53 -50.44
C ARG A 533 -37.65 18.03 -50.14
N ASP A 534 -36.78 18.97 -50.53
CA ASP A 534 -35.30 19.00 -50.71
C ASP A 534 -34.83 20.48 -50.73
N ALA A 535 -33.51 20.69 -50.57
CA ALA A 535 -32.67 21.79 -51.09
C ALA A 535 -33.01 23.30 -50.88
N ALA A 536 -31.95 24.00 -50.45
CA ALA A 536 -31.74 25.45 -50.25
C ALA A 536 -32.02 26.39 -51.44
N ILE A 537 -32.02 27.72 -51.17
CA ILE A 537 -31.36 28.75 -52.01
C ILE A 537 -31.07 30.07 -51.22
N GLN A 538 -30.21 30.90 -51.82
CA GLN A 538 -29.72 32.27 -51.48
C GLN A 538 -30.83 33.33 -51.28
N ALA A 539 -30.60 34.62 -50.94
CA ALA A 539 -29.61 35.42 -50.18
C ALA A 539 -29.98 36.93 -50.34
N SER A 540 -29.20 37.87 -49.77
CA SER A 540 -29.22 39.35 -50.01
C SER A 540 -30.45 40.15 -49.45
N GLN A 541 -30.44 41.48 -49.22
CA GLN A 541 -29.38 42.52 -49.35
C GLN A 541 -29.56 43.74 -48.37
N CYS A 542 -28.71 44.78 -48.53
CA CYS A 542 -28.50 46.03 -47.75
C CYS A 542 -29.75 46.87 -47.34
N THR A 543 -29.68 47.76 -46.33
CA THR A 543 -29.20 49.19 -46.35
C THR A 543 -28.66 49.68 -44.98
N PHE A 544 -27.66 50.58 -44.83
CA PHE A 544 -27.64 52.07 -44.95
C PHE A 544 -28.57 52.81 -43.93
N GLN A 545 -28.22 53.91 -43.23
CA GLN A 545 -27.04 54.82 -43.23
C GLN A 545 -26.96 55.74 -41.96
N ASP A 546 -25.77 56.30 -41.63
CA ASP A 546 -25.49 57.67 -41.05
C ASP A 546 -26.08 58.21 -39.71
N SER A 547 -25.52 59.23 -39.00
CA SER A 547 -24.25 60.02 -39.10
C SER A 547 -23.94 60.88 -37.83
N ASN A 548 -22.73 61.51 -37.79
CA ASN A 548 -22.30 62.70 -36.98
C ASN A 548 -22.05 62.49 -35.45
N ALA A 549 -21.11 63.16 -34.74
CA ALA A 549 -20.17 64.30 -35.01
C ALA A 549 -19.06 64.38 -33.89
N VAL A 550 -18.02 65.24 -33.79
CA VAL A 550 -17.15 66.07 -34.70
C VAL A 550 -16.04 66.80 -33.85
N LEU A 551 -14.77 66.87 -34.33
CA LEU A 551 -13.57 67.65 -33.82
C LEU A 551 -13.01 67.32 -32.40
N ASP A 552 -11.71 67.37 -32.02
CA ASP A 552 -10.49 68.18 -32.34
C ASP A 552 -10.41 69.54 -31.58
N ILE A 553 -9.27 70.15 -31.15
CA ILE A 553 -7.81 70.09 -31.50
C ILE A 553 -6.92 70.41 -30.22
N PRO A 554 -5.55 70.59 -30.22
CA PRO A 554 -4.67 70.28 -29.04
C PRO A 554 -3.66 71.38 -28.56
N VAL A 555 -2.63 70.97 -27.78
CA VAL A 555 -1.22 71.51 -27.66
C VAL A 555 -0.74 72.23 -26.35
N HIS A 556 0.42 71.75 -25.84
CA HIS A 556 1.46 72.33 -24.95
C HIS A 556 1.19 72.87 -23.52
N LYS A 557 2.08 72.43 -22.59
CA LYS A 557 3.14 73.28 -21.99
C LYS A 557 4.29 72.46 -21.35
N GLN A 558 5.44 73.11 -21.12
CA GLN A 558 6.69 72.53 -20.60
C GLN A 558 6.87 72.79 -19.09
N LYS A 559 7.66 71.94 -18.38
CA LYS A 559 8.87 72.35 -17.62
C LYS A 559 9.65 71.16 -17.02
N ARG A 560 10.85 71.43 -16.47
CA ARG A 560 11.90 70.48 -16.02
C ARG A 560 11.98 70.36 -14.47
N THR A 561 12.91 69.50 -14.00
CA THR A 561 13.45 69.36 -12.62
C THR A 561 12.55 68.69 -11.56
N ARG A 562 13.07 68.04 -10.49
CA ARG A 562 14.45 68.02 -9.91
C ARG A 562 14.86 66.64 -9.31
N ARG A 563 16.06 66.61 -8.73
CA ARG A 563 16.93 65.48 -8.30
C ARG A 563 16.37 64.39 -7.34
N ARG A 564 17.06 63.25 -7.38
CA ARG A 564 17.15 62.12 -6.42
C ARG A 564 18.10 62.43 -5.25
N MET A 565 17.87 61.88 -4.05
CA MET A 565 18.84 61.83 -2.93
C MET A 565 18.72 60.53 -2.08
N GLN A 566 19.78 60.21 -1.35
CA GLN A 566 19.87 59.23 -0.24
C GLN A 566 20.26 59.98 1.06
N PRO A 567 20.11 59.34 2.24
CA PRO A 567 21.28 58.97 3.07
C PRO A 567 21.45 57.42 3.16
N VAL A 568 22.60 56.76 3.40
CA VAL A 568 23.92 57.04 4.05
C VAL A 568 24.01 56.58 5.53
N GLU A 569 25.14 55.96 5.88
CA GLU A 569 25.44 55.22 7.14
C GLU A 569 26.39 55.98 8.10
N GLY A 570 26.57 55.45 9.33
CA GLY A 570 27.67 55.74 10.27
C GLY A 570 27.22 56.28 11.65
N ALA A 571 28.00 56.20 12.75
CA ALA A 571 29.21 55.42 13.10
C ALA A 571 29.54 55.60 14.62
N LEU A 572 30.60 54.94 15.13
CA LEU A 572 31.27 55.11 16.46
C LEU A 572 30.54 54.50 17.70
N ALA A 573 31.17 54.11 18.82
CA ALA A 573 32.58 54.24 19.30
C ALA A 573 33.05 53.05 20.20
N ASP A 574 34.27 53.17 20.77
CA ASP A 574 35.06 52.23 21.63
C ASP A 574 34.47 51.93 23.05
N SER A 575 35.05 51.12 23.97
CA SER A 575 36.39 50.47 24.13
C SER A 575 36.26 49.04 24.78
N ASP A 576 37.24 48.29 25.35
CA ASP A 576 38.61 48.56 25.86
C ASP A 576 39.57 47.32 25.82
N SER A 577 40.50 47.17 26.77
CA SER A 577 41.75 46.40 26.67
C SER A 577 42.28 45.75 27.99
N LYS A 578 43.39 44.98 27.89
CA LYS A 578 44.13 44.11 28.89
C LYS A 578 43.75 42.61 28.83
N VAL A 579 44.63 41.61 28.62
CA VAL A 579 46.12 41.45 28.58
C VAL A 579 46.85 41.33 29.95
N VAL A 580 47.92 40.49 30.00
CA VAL A 580 48.94 40.25 31.08
C VAL A 580 48.53 39.22 32.16
N LEU A 581 49.33 38.23 32.64
CA LEU A 581 50.54 37.41 32.28
C LEU A 581 50.41 36.07 33.11
N LEU A 582 51.05 34.90 32.89
CA LEU A 582 52.48 34.46 32.72
C LEU A 582 53.39 34.71 33.95
N ASP A 583 54.47 33.96 34.21
CA ASP A 583 55.08 32.78 33.51
C ASP A 583 54.75 31.43 34.25
N ASP A 584 55.50 30.33 34.48
CA ASP A 584 56.89 29.77 34.32
C ASP A 584 56.77 28.21 34.15
N VAL A 585 57.70 27.32 33.73
CA VAL A 585 59.20 27.20 33.63
C VAL A 585 59.88 26.68 34.93
N PRO A 586 60.95 25.81 34.97
CA PRO A 586 61.71 25.05 33.92
C PRO A 586 61.57 23.49 34.06
N ILE A 587 62.30 22.52 33.43
CA ILE A 587 63.72 22.34 32.98
C ILE A 587 63.82 21.46 31.69
N GLU A 588 64.93 21.59 30.95
CA GLU A 588 65.33 20.97 29.64
C GLU A 588 66.12 19.63 29.79
N PRO A 589 66.90 19.09 28.79
CA PRO A 589 66.96 19.23 27.31
C PRO A 589 66.74 17.84 26.60
N ASP A 590 66.88 17.54 25.29
CA ASP A 590 67.74 17.94 24.14
C ASP A 590 66.91 18.07 22.83
N THR A 591 67.06 19.06 21.92
CA THR A 591 68.19 19.54 21.06
C THR A 591 68.52 18.60 19.85
N VAL A 592 68.70 19.04 18.57
CA VAL A 592 68.61 20.39 17.96
C VAL A 592 68.32 20.38 16.41
N VAL A 593 67.40 21.26 15.96
CA VAL A 593 67.29 22.10 14.70
C VAL A 593 67.71 21.56 13.30
N GLY A 594 66.99 21.86 12.19
CA GLY A 594 65.68 22.52 12.01
C GLY A 594 65.43 23.25 10.66
N THR A 595 64.27 23.95 10.59
CA THR A 595 63.87 25.11 9.73
C THR A 595 63.74 24.95 8.18
N ASN A 596 62.78 25.57 7.46
CA ASN A 596 61.66 26.47 7.87
C ASN A 596 60.46 26.54 6.87
N GLN A 597 59.38 27.22 7.30
CA GLN A 597 58.13 27.61 6.58
C GLN A 597 56.96 26.61 6.48
N ILE A 598 55.74 27.15 6.36
CA ILE A 598 54.44 26.54 6.73
C ILE A 598 53.33 27.01 5.76
N GLN A 599 52.42 26.12 5.31
CA GLN A 599 50.98 26.47 5.17
C GLN A 599 50.01 25.29 4.87
N SER A 600 48.92 25.23 5.67
CA SER A 600 47.61 24.61 5.39
C SER A 600 47.50 23.08 5.19
N ALA A 601 46.52 22.46 5.87
CA ALA A 601 46.32 21.01 5.91
C ALA A 601 45.16 20.53 5.00
N LYS A 602 45.32 19.37 4.34
CA LYS A 602 44.19 18.62 3.75
C LYS A 602 44.49 17.15 3.39
N GLN A 603 44.60 16.27 4.39
CA GLN A 603 44.64 14.81 4.18
C GLN A 603 44.12 14.03 5.39
N VAL A 604 43.23 13.06 5.14
CA VAL A 604 43.20 11.65 5.57
C VAL A 604 41.86 11.07 5.08
N TYR A 605 41.89 10.04 4.24
CA TYR A 605 40.81 9.04 4.09
C TYR A 605 41.33 7.84 3.28
N SER A 606 42.05 6.95 3.95
CA SER A 606 42.69 5.77 3.35
C SER A 606 42.55 4.54 4.26
N GLY A 607 41.33 4.02 4.37
CA GLY A 607 41.02 2.85 5.22
C GLY A 607 39.96 1.88 4.67
N VAL A 608 39.43 2.12 3.46
CA VAL A 608 38.30 1.35 2.90
C VAL A 608 38.75 0.05 2.20
N GLN A 609 39.96 0.02 1.64
CA GLN A 609 40.45 -1.10 0.80
C GLN A 609 40.75 -2.40 1.57
N THR A 610 40.73 -2.39 2.91
CA THR A 610 41.09 -3.57 3.72
C THR A 610 39.93 -4.54 3.95
N ILE A 611 38.69 -4.14 3.66
CA ILE A 611 37.48 -4.94 3.98
C ILE A 611 37.14 -5.93 2.85
N GLU A 612 37.35 -5.56 1.59
CA GLU A 612 36.97 -6.38 0.41
C GLU A 612 37.66 -7.76 0.38
N LYS A 613 38.89 -7.87 0.93
CA LYS A 613 39.63 -9.15 1.01
C LYS A 613 39.15 -10.12 2.09
N VAL A 614 38.38 -9.66 3.08
CA VAL A 614 37.80 -10.54 4.11
C VAL A 614 36.45 -11.09 3.63
N SER A 615 35.65 -10.26 2.96
CA SER A 615 34.34 -10.64 2.43
C SER A 615 34.41 -11.79 1.40
N SER A 616 35.54 -11.96 0.70
CA SER A 616 35.73 -13.05 -0.27
C SER A 616 35.87 -14.46 0.33
N GLN A 617 35.91 -14.62 1.66
CA GLN A 617 35.95 -15.94 2.33
C GLN A 617 34.61 -16.36 2.96
N ILE A 618 33.60 -15.48 2.98
CA ILE A 618 32.28 -15.78 3.56
C ILE A 618 31.22 -15.53 2.48
N GLY A 619 30.56 -16.58 2.00
CA GLY A 619 29.70 -16.56 0.81
C GLY A 619 28.36 -15.84 1.00
N LEU A 620 28.37 -14.53 1.23
CA LEU A 620 27.17 -13.72 1.42
C LEU A 620 26.66 -13.14 0.11
N VAL A 621 25.57 -13.73 -0.41
CA VAL A 621 24.82 -13.16 -1.54
C VAL A 621 23.97 -11.99 -1.04
N LEU A 622 24.30 -10.77 -1.47
CA LEU A 622 23.51 -9.57 -1.19
C LEU A 622 22.32 -9.48 -2.15
N ASP A 623 21.10 -9.40 -1.60
CA ASP A 623 19.87 -9.11 -2.36
C ASP A 623 19.34 -7.71 -2.05
N ASN A 624 19.04 -6.93 -3.08
CA ASN A 624 18.62 -5.53 -2.96
C ASN A 624 17.17 -5.38 -2.47
N ASN A 625 16.42 -6.47 -2.34
CA ASN A 625 15.05 -6.46 -1.80
C ASN A 625 15.00 -6.29 -0.27
N GLU A 626 16.12 -6.53 0.44
CA GLU A 626 16.15 -6.63 1.91
C GLU A 626 17.06 -5.57 2.52
N PRO A 627 16.59 -4.30 2.64
CA PRO A 627 17.46 -3.16 2.95
C PRO A 627 18.15 -3.23 4.32
N TRP A 628 17.62 -4.01 5.28
CA TRP A 628 18.28 -4.29 6.56
C TRP A 628 19.63 -5.02 6.41
N THR A 629 19.79 -5.82 5.36
CA THR A 629 21.06 -6.52 5.03
C THR A 629 22.14 -5.58 4.47
N ILE A 630 21.85 -4.30 4.30
CA ILE A 630 22.79 -3.28 3.81
C ILE A 630 23.20 -2.38 4.97
N LEU A 631 24.52 -2.20 5.14
CA LEU A 631 25.13 -1.37 6.18
C LEU A 631 24.92 0.13 5.90
N ALA A 632 23.72 0.62 6.20
CA ALA A 632 23.31 2.00 5.92
C ALA A 632 23.79 3.02 6.97
N HIS A 633 24.42 2.58 8.08
CA HIS A 633 24.87 3.46 9.15
C HIS A 633 25.83 4.55 8.64
N LYS A 634 25.66 5.80 9.10
CA LYS A 634 26.35 6.97 8.54
C LYS A 634 27.84 7.08 8.91
N LYS A 635 28.27 6.42 9.99
CA LYS A 635 29.66 6.40 10.49
C LYS A 635 30.02 5.02 11.09
N PRO A 636 30.01 3.93 10.32
CA PRO A 636 30.19 2.58 10.87
C PRO A 636 31.62 2.42 11.43
N GLN A 637 31.74 1.77 12.58
CA GLN A 637 33.05 1.43 13.15
C GLN A 637 33.60 0.15 12.49
N LYS A 638 34.91 -0.09 12.66
CA LYS A 638 35.58 -1.28 12.12
C LYS A 638 35.06 -2.53 12.83
N GLY A 639 34.51 -3.47 12.08
CA GLY A 639 33.95 -4.73 12.58
C GLY A 639 32.43 -4.79 12.45
N TRP A 640 31.75 -3.64 12.32
CA TRP A 640 30.30 -3.60 12.26
C TRP A 640 29.74 -4.21 10.97
N ILE A 641 28.71 -5.05 11.10
CA ILE A 641 28.03 -5.74 10.01
C ILE A 641 26.51 -5.48 10.04
N PRO A 642 25.82 -5.49 8.89
CA PRO A 642 24.36 -5.32 8.85
C PRO A 642 23.63 -6.59 9.26
N TYR A 643 22.49 -6.45 9.92
CA TYR A 643 21.67 -7.58 10.37
C TYR A 643 21.00 -8.35 9.21
N ASN A 644 21.14 -9.68 9.22
CA ASN A 644 20.42 -10.57 8.31
C ASN A 644 19.70 -11.70 9.07
N PRO A 645 18.36 -11.66 9.21
CA PRO A 645 17.61 -12.67 9.97
C PRO A 645 17.70 -14.07 9.36
N LYS A 646 18.01 -14.20 8.06
CA LYS A 646 18.14 -15.50 7.37
C LYS A 646 19.49 -16.20 7.61
N GLN A 647 20.46 -15.51 8.20
CA GLN A 647 21.85 -15.96 8.34
C GLN A 647 22.37 -15.85 9.77
N MET A 648 21.81 -14.97 10.59
CA MET A 648 22.26 -14.71 11.96
C MET A 648 21.46 -15.46 13.03
N ARG A 649 20.26 -15.97 12.69
CA ARG A 649 19.49 -16.82 13.60
C ARG A 649 20.11 -18.22 13.72
N PRO A 650 20.21 -18.80 14.92
CA PRO A 650 20.63 -20.19 15.10
C PRO A 650 19.60 -21.16 14.49
N PRO A 651 19.99 -22.43 14.23
CA PRO A 651 19.01 -23.45 13.87
C PRO A 651 17.95 -23.60 14.97
N PRO A 652 16.73 -24.07 14.65
CA PRO A 652 15.71 -24.36 15.64
C PRO A 652 16.22 -25.33 16.73
N PRO A 653 15.77 -25.17 18.00
CA PRO A 653 16.06 -26.13 19.05
C PRO A 653 15.69 -27.57 18.68
N LYS A 654 16.32 -28.55 19.34
CA LYS A 654 15.97 -29.97 19.17
C LYS A 654 14.52 -30.21 19.61
N LYS A 655 13.82 -31.13 18.94
CA LYS A 655 12.39 -31.41 19.21
C LYS A 655 12.09 -31.78 20.66
N ASP A 656 13.06 -32.36 21.36
CA ASP A 656 12.94 -32.84 22.74
C ASP A 656 13.29 -31.75 23.78
N THR A 657 13.75 -30.57 23.34
CA THR A 657 14.09 -29.43 24.20
C THR A 657 12.86 -28.55 24.41
N LYS A 658 12.37 -28.46 25.64
CA LYS A 658 11.28 -27.54 26.00
C LYS A 658 11.71 -26.09 25.76
N CYS A 659 11.00 -25.42 24.89
CA CYS A 659 11.26 -24.02 24.53
C CYS A 659 10.03 -23.15 24.77
N LEU A 660 10.25 -21.84 24.88
CA LEU A 660 9.22 -20.81 24.94
C LEU A 660 9.60 -19.68 24.00
N LYS A 661 8.70 -19.30 23.09
CA LYS A 661 8.89 -18.18 22.16
C LYS A 661 8.03 -16.98 22.54
N LEU A 662 8.71 -15.87 22.83
CA LEU A 662 8.11 -14.56 23.09
C LEU A 662 8.29 -13.67 21.85
N VAL A 663 7.29 -12.87 21.51
CA VAL A 663 7.35 -11.85 20.46
C VAL A 663 6.85 -10.51 21.04
N SER A 664 7.47 -9.39 20.66
CA SER A 664 7.00 -8.04 21.04
C SER A 664 6.95 -7.10 19.84
N TRP A 665 5.98 -6.19 19.82
CA TRP A 665 5.79 -5.22 18.73
C TRP A 665 5.05 -3.94 19.16
N ASN A 666 5.66 -2.77 18.97
CA ASN A 666 4.91 -1.50 18.92
C ASN A 666 4.08 -1.43 17.62
N VAL A 667 2.75 -1.49 17.75
CA VAL A 667 1.82 -1.59 16.61
C VAL A 667 1.34 -0.24 16.08
N ASN A 668 1.73 0.88 16.71
CA ASN A 668 1.32 2.25 16.36
C ASN A 668 -0.21 2.44 16.20
N GLY A 669 -1.02 1.60 16.85
CA GLY A 669 -2.49 1.59 16.79
C GLY A 669 -3.07 0.31 16.20
N LEU A 670 -3.45 -0.63 17.08
CA LEU A 670 -3.83 -2.00 16.73
C LEU A 670 -4.96 -2.10 15.70
N ARG A 671 -5.94 -1.18 15.76
CA ARG A 671 -7.07 -1.07 14.81
C ARG A 671 -6.67 -0.75 13.35
N ALA A 672 -5.47 -0.24 13.11
CA ALA A 672 -4.96 -0.06 11.76
C ALA A 672 -4.34 -1.36 11.23
N LEU A 673 -3.60 -2.06 12.09
CA LEU A 673 -2.84 -3.27 11.76
C LEU A 673 -3.74 -4.50 11.56
N LEU A 674 -4.82 -4.64 12.33
CA LEU A 674 -5.81 -5.71 12.17
C LEU A 674 -6.46 -5.71 10.77
N LYS A 675 -6.61 -4.54 10.12
CA LYS A 675 -7.17 -4.41 8.76
C LYS A 675 -6.23 -4.90 7.65
N LEU A 676 -5.02 -5.33 8.01
CA LEU A 676 -3.97 -5.79 7.09
C LEU A 676 -3.68 -7.29 7.26
N ASN A 677 -4.38 -7.99 8.17
CA ASN A 677 -4.25 -9.43 8.47
C ASN A 677 -2.81 -9.88 8.82
N VAL A 678 -1.93 -8.96 9.23
CA VAL A 678 -0.50 -9.24 9.44
C VAL A 678 -0.24 -10.14 10.65
N PHE A 679 -1.13 -10.12 11.65
CA PHE A 679 -1.02 -11.02 12.81
C PHE A 679 -1.14 -12.50 12.43
N SER A 680 -2.03 -12.84 11.50
CA SER A 680 -2.15 -14.22 10.99
C SER A 680 -0.86 -14.65 10.28
N ALA A 681 -0.23 -13.76 9.50
CA ALA A 681 1.07 -14.03 8.90
C ALA A 681 2.19 -14.18 9.94
N LEU A 682 2.21 -13.34 10.98
CA LEU A 682 3.20 -13.40 12.06
C LEU A 682 3.05 -14.67 12.90
N GLN A 683 1.82 -15.10 13.18
CA GLN A 683 1.52 -16.38 13.84
C GLN A 683 1.95 -17.57 12.97
N LEU A 684 1.66 -17.54 11.67
CA LEU A 684 2.00 -18.63 10.74
C LEU A 684 3.51 -18.75 10.47
N GLU A 685 4.25 -17.65 10.52
CA GLU A 685 5.71 -17.65 10.30
C GLU A 685 6.50 -17.99 11.58
N GLU A 686 6.08 -17.48 12.74
CA GLU A 686 6.84 -17.63 13.99
C GLU A 686 6.26 -18.64 15.00
N ASP A 687 4.96 -18.94 15.01
CA ASP A 687 4.31 -19.86 15.96
C ASP A 687 4.73 -19.62 17.43
N PHE A 688 4.51 -18.40 17.92
CA PHE A 688 4.93 -17.95 19.26
C PHE A 688 3.93 -18.33 20.37
N ASP A 689 4.41 -18.44 21.60
CA ASP A 689 3.58 -18.75 22.78
C ASP A 689 2.97 -17.48 23.40
N VAL A 690 3.72 -16.37 23.37
CA VAL A 690 3.36 -15.10 24.00
C VAL A 690 3.67 -13.91 23.07
N LEU A 691 2.73 -12.96 22.98
CA LEU A 691 2.81 -11.75 22.20
C LEU A 691 2.59 -10.51 23.08
N CYS A 692 3.56 -9.61 23.09
CA CYS A 692 3.53 -8.33 23.79
C CYS A 692 3.27 -7.19 22.80
N LEU A 693 2.23 -6.38 23.02
CA LEU A 693 1.88 -5.27 22.12
C LEU A 693 1.99 -3.92 22.81
N GLN A 694 2.61 -2.96 22.13
CA GLN A 694 2.77 -1.58 22.57
C GLN A 694 2.07 -0.60 21.61
N GLU A 695 1.66 0.58 22.12
CA GLU A 695 0.79 1.54 21.41
C GLU A 695 -0.48 0.90 20.80
N THR A 696 -1.23 0.13 21.58
CA THR A 696 -2.50 -0.46 21.10
C THR A 696 -3.51 0.62 20.70
N LYS A 697 -3.47 1.79 21.34
CA LYS A 697 -4.34 2.97 21.14
C LYS A 697 -5.85 2.65 21.23
N LEU A 698 -6.17 1.62 22.01
CA LEU A 698 -7.54 1.26 22.34
C LEU A 698 -8.10 2.12 23.47
N LYS A 699 -9.39 1.91 23.75
CA LYS A 699 -10.06 2.28 25.00
C LYS A 699 -10.61 0.98 25.60
N GLU A 700 -10.84 0.92 26.90
CA GLU A 700 -11.26 -0.32 27.59
C GLU A 700 -12.49 -0.98 26.92
N LYS A 701 -13.52 -0.19 26.62
CA LYS A 701 -14.73 -0.62 25.90
C LYS A 701 -14.52 -1.14 24.46
N ASP A 702 -13.32 -0.98 23.91
CA ASP A 702 -12.92 -1.49 22.60
C ASP A 702 -12.13 -2.81 22.73
N VAL A 703 -11.70 -3.19 23.94
CA VAL A 703 -10.83 -4.37 24.16
C VAL A 703 -11.58 -5.68 23.94
N ASP A 704 -12.82 -5.82 24.43
CA ASP A 704 -13.55 -7.09 24.33
C ASP A 704 -14.10 -7.41 22.93
N GLU A 705 -14.15 -6.40 22.05
CA GLU A 705 -14.30 -6.55 20.59
C GLU A 705 -13.02 -7.14 19.99
N ILE A 706 -11.87 -6.56 20.34
CA ILE A 706 -10.54 -6.94 19.83
C ILE A 706 -10.14 -8.35 20.30
N LYS A 707 -10.38 -8.70 21.57
CA LYS A 707 -10.03 -10.02 22.15
C LYS A 707 -10.56 -11.20 21.33
N LYS A 708 -11.80 -11.08 20.82
CA LYS A 708 -12.47 -12.14 20.05
C LYS A 708 -11.89 -12.35 18.65
N ASN A 709 -11.23 -11.32 18.11
CA ASN A 709 -10.87 -11.22 16.70
C ASN A 709 -9.35 -11.02 16.49
N LEU A 710 -8.53 -11.29 17.52
CA LEU A 710 -7.09 -11.00 17.49
C LEU A 710 -6.27 -12.16 16.92
N ILE A 711 -6.18 -13.28 17.65
CA ILE A 711 -5.52 -14.52 17.24
C ILE A 711 -6.15 -15.70 17.99
N ASP A 712 -6.57 -16.74 17.25
CA ASP A 712 -7.16 -17.95 17.83
C ASP A 712 -6.17 -18.76 18.68
N GLY A 713 -6.63 -19.29 19.82
CA GLY A 713 -5.83 -20.11 20.73
C GLY A 713 -4.97 -19.33 21.75
N TYR A 714 -5.16 -18.01 21.88
CA TYR A 714 -4.47 -17.17 22.87
C TYR A 714 -5.46 -16.56 23.88
N ASP A 715 -6.24 -17.42 24.53
CA ASP A 715 -7.36 -17.03 25.40
C ASP A 715 -6.93 -16.12 26.58
N ASN A 716 -5.68 -16.23 27.02
CA ASN A 716 -5.12 -15.45 28.11
C ASN A 716 -4.61 -14.10 27.58
N SER A 717 -5.46 -13.06 27.60
CA SER A 717 -5.08 -11.73 27.13
C SER A 717 -5.36 -10.60 28.13
N PHE A 718 -4.32 -9.80 28.40
CA PHE A 718 -4.22 -8.85 29.49
C PHE A 718 -3.89 -7.47 28.93
N TRP A 719 -4.70 -6.47 29.27
CA TRP A 719 -4.75 -5.19 28.55
C TRP A 719 -4.81 -4.02 29.52
N THR A 720 -4.00 -2.99 29.28
CA THR A 720 -4.12 -1.68 29.93
C THR A 720 -4.24 -0.57 28.88
N CYS A 721 -5.06 0.44 29.17
CA CYS A 721 -5.34 1.57 28.29
C CYS A 721 -5.01 2.89 29.00
N SER A 722 -4.69 3.95 28.27
CA SER A 722 -4.55 5.28 28.88
C SER A 722 -5.91 5.84 29.27
N VAL A 723 -6.10 6.02 30.58
CA VAL A 723 -7.26 6.74 31.16
C VAL A 723 -7.04 8.25 31.11
N SER A 724 -5.79 8.72 31.23
CA SER A 724 -5.44 10.14 31.12
C SER A 724 -5.63 10.71 29.71
N LYS A 725 -5.55 9.88 28.66
CA LYS A 725 -5.73 10.28 27.27
C LYS A 725 -6.27 9.14 26.40
N LEU A 726 -7.58 9.14 26.19
CA LEU A 726 -8.28 8.13 25.38
C LEU A 726 -7.70 7.98 23.96
N GLY A 727 -7.34 6.75 23.57
CA GLY A 727 -6.78 6.45 22.24
C GLY A 727 -5.30 6.82 22.07
N TYR A 728 -4.55 6.90 23.17
CA TYR A 728 -3.10 7.09 23.22
C TYR A 728 -2.47 6.00 24.06
N SER A 729 -1.19 5.69 23.83
CA SER A 729 -0.47 4.64 24.57
C SER A 729 -1.23 3.29 24.48
N GLY A 730 -1.31 2.54 25.58
CA GLY A 730 -2.01 1.26 25.68
C GLY A 730 -1.07 0.10 25.38
N THR A 731 -1.12 -0.92 26.24
CA THR A 731 -0.14 -2.02 26.30
C THR A 731 -0.86 -3.33 26.58
N SER A 732 -0.42 -4.44 26.01
CA SER A 732 -0.98 -5.76 26.32
C SER A 732 0.02 -6.92 26.25
N ILE A 733 -0.39 -8.04 26.85
CA ILE A 733 0.21 -9.37 26.72
C ILE A 733 -0.89 -10.36 26.34
N VAL A 734 -0.61 -11.21 25.36
CA VAL A 734 -1.54 -12.18 24.76
C VAL A 734 -0.82 -13.53 24.72
N SER A 735 -1.39 -14.59 25.30
CA SER A 735 -0.64 -15.80 25.65
C SER A 735 -1.46 -17.09 25.49
N ARG A 736 -0.85 -18.13 24.91
CA ARG A 736 -1.36 -19.51 24.97
C ARG A 736 -1.27 -20.07 26.39
N ILE A 737 -0.20 -19.72 27.10
CA ILE A 737 0.09 -20.17 28.47
C ILE A 737 -0.63 -19.26 29.47
N LYS A 738 -1.40 -19.86 30.38
CA LYS A 738 -2.04 -19.14 31.48
C LYS A 738 -0.98 -18.71 32.52
N PRO A 739 -0.84 -17.41 32.83
CA PRO A 739 0.05 -16.95 33.89
C PRO A 739 -0.54 -17.21 35.30
N ILE A 740 0.33 -17.16 36.30
CA ILE A 740 0.01 -17.32 37.73
C ILE A 740 -0.62 -16.03 38.28
N THR A 741 0.02 -14.89 38.02
CA THR A 741 -0.42 -13.56 38.45
C THR A 741 -0.31 -12.56 37.29
N VAL A 742 -1.07 -11.46 37.38
CA VAL A 742 -1.13 -10.40 36.38
C VAL A 742 -1.26 -9.05 37.08
N ASN A 743 -0.28 -8.17 36.87
CA ASN A 743 -0.24 -6.84 37.47
C ASN A 743 -0.21 -5.77 36.37
N TYR A 744 -0.84 -4.62 36.64
CA TYR A 744 -0.89 -3.48 35.72
C TYR A 744 -0.22 -2.27 36.38
N GLY A 745 0.62 -1.56 35.62
CA GLY A 745 1.37 -0.42 36.15
C GLY A 745 2.55 -0.79 37.05
N LEU A 746 3.11 0.23 37.72
CA LEU A 746 4.22 0.17 38.66
C LEU A 746 3.76 0.33 40.12
N GLY A 747 2.47 0.60 40.37
CA GLY A 747 1.94 0.96 41.69
C GLY A 747 2.11 2.45 42.01
N ILE A 748 2.28 3.29 40.99
CA ILE A 748 2.57 4.73 41.11
C ILE A 748 1.54 5.49 40.28
N VAL A 749 0.66 6.24 40.94
CA VAL A 749 -0.52 6.91 40.32
C VAL A 749 -0.13 7.80 39.13
N ASP A 750 0.96 8.55 39.26
CA ASP A 750 1.48 9.46 38.23
C ASP A 750 2.08 8.74 37.00
N HIS A 751 2.30 7.43 37.08
CA HIS A 751 2.88 6.60 36.02
C HIS A 751 1.82 5.72 35.36
N ASP A 752 0.86 5.22 36.14
CA ASP A 752 -0.05 4.16 35.72
C ASP A 752 -1.23 4.66 34.87
N SER A 753 -1.56 5.95 34.96
CA SER A 753 -2.66 6.59 34.18
C SER A 753 -2.47 6.56 32.66
N GLU A 754 -1.25 6.31 32.16
CA GLU A 754 -0.95 6.21 30.72
C GLU A 754 -1.01 4.79 30.16
N GLY A 755 -1.30 3.74 30.96
CA GLY A 755 -1.48 2.37 30.46
C GLY A 755 -0.25 1.81 29.73
N ARG A 756 0.89 1.82 30.43
CA ARG A 756 2.23 1.59 29.85
C ARG A 756 2.91 0.27 30.23
N ILE A 757 2.41 -0.43 31.25
CA ILE A 757 3.05 -1.60 31.84
C ILE A 757 1.99 -2.69 32.06
N VAL A 758 2.26 -3.88 31.54
CA VAL A 758 1.58 -5.13 31.91
C VAL A 758 2.65 -6.13 32.34
N THR A 759 2.53 -6.64 33.55
CA THR A 759 3.40 -7.69 34.10
C THR A 759 2.60 -8.98 34.23
N VAL A 760 3.14 -10.09 33.74
CA VAL A 760 2.60 -11.43 33.99
C VAL A 760 3.65 -12.34 34.62
N GLU A 761 3.21 -13.24 35.49
CA GLU A 761 4.08 -14.21 36.15
C GLU A 761 3.91 -15.61 35.54
N PHE A 762 5.01 -16.23 35.15
CA PHE A 762 5.08 -17.64 34.78
C PHE A 762 5.83 -18.44 35.87
N ASP A 763 5.86 -19.76 35.75
CA ASP A 763 6.50 -20.66 36.72
C ASP A 763 7.94 -20.25 37.05
N THR A 764 8.71 -19.86 36.03
CA THR A 764 10.17 -19.63 36.13
C THR A 764 10.62 -18.18 36.00
N PHE A 765 9.75 -17.24 35.59
CA PHE A 765 10.14 -15.83 35.36
C PHE A 765 8.92 -14.87 35.34
N TYR A 766 9.16 -13.57 35.51
CA TYR A 766 8.20 -12.50 35.21
C TYR A 766 8.44 -11.94 33.81
N LEU A 767 7.38 -11.71 33.05
CA LEU A 767 7.41 -10.99 31.77
C LEU A 767 6.71 -9.64 31.91
N ILE A 768 7.41 -8.56 31.57
CA ILE A 768 6.88 -7.20 31.55
C ILE A 768 6.80 -6.72 30.10
N SER A 769 5.61 -6.39 29.62
CA SER A 769 5.40 -5.63 28.38
C SER A 769 5.35 -4.15 28.72
N GLY A 770 6.27 -3.37 28.16
CA GLY A 770 6.47 -1.96 28.47
C GLY A 770 6.46 -1.05 27.26
N TYR A 771 5.68 0.02 27.33
CA TYR A 771 5.75 1.16 26.41
C TYR A 771 6.25 2.40 27.16
N VAL A 772 7.56 2.63 27.09
CA VAL A 772 8.25 3.65 27.90
C VAL A 772 7.96 5.07 27.35
N PRO A 773 7.82 6.10 28.20
CA PRO A 773 7.59 7.47 27.76
C PRO A 773 8.69 8.00 26.81
N ASN A 774 8.28 8.43 25.61
CA ASN A 774 9.11 9.25 24.75
C ASN A 774 9.27 10.67 25.35
N SER A 775 10.50 11.21 25.35
CA SER A 775 10.82 12.54 25.91
C SER A 775 10.14 13.71 25.17
N GLY A 776 9.59 13.47 23.98
CA GLY A 776 8.66 14.36 23.28
C GLY A 776 9.32 15.49 22.49
N GLU A 777 8.47 16.20 21.72
CA GLU A 777 8.91 17.33 20.89
C GLU A 777 9.44 18.49 21.75
N GLY A 778 10.72 18.79 21.58
CA GLY A 778 11.44 19.77 22.41
C GLY A 778 11.86 19.22 23.78
N LEU A 779 11.95 17.89 23.95
CA LEU A 779 12.44 17.20 25.15
C LEU A 779 11.62 17.49 26.43
N LYS A 780 10.36 17.90 26.27
CA LYS A 780 9.46 18.36 27.36
C LYS A 780 9.16 17.33 28.46
N ARG A 781 9.39 16.04 28.20
CA ARG A 781 9.25 14.95 29.18
C ARG A 781 10.58 14.32 29.59
N LEU A 782 11.73 14.88 29.19
CA LEU A 782 13.05 14.28 29.43
C LEU A 782 13.36 14.13 30.93
N ALA A 783 13.11 15.17 31.73
CA ALA A 783 13.28 15.10 33.20
C ALA A 783 12.39 14.00 33.80
N TYR A 784 11.08 14.01 33.50
CA TYR A 784 10.14 12.95 33.93
C TYR A 784 10.60 11.53 33.53
N ARG A 785 11.17 11.39 32.33
CA ARG A 785 11.69 10.12 31.81
C ARG A 785 12.90 9.62 32.61
N VAL A 786 13.90 10.48 32.81
CA VAL A 786 15.22 10.13 33.39
C VAL A 786 15.23 10.14 34.92
N GLU A 787 14.50 11.08 35.54
CA GLU A 787 14.50 11.31 36.99
C GLU A 787 13.41 10.53 37.74
N ASN A 788 12.28 10.22 37.08
CA ASN A 788 11.17 9.51 37.70
C ASN A 788 10.94 8.13 37.07
N TRP A 789 10.64 8.07 35.77
CA TRP A 789 10.16 6.84 35.13
C TRP A 789 11.19 5.72 35.09
N ASP A 790 12.38 5.96 34.52
CA ASP A 790 13.40 4.90 34.38
C ASP A 790 13.87 4.36 35.74
N PRO A 791 14.13 5.19 36.78
CA PRO A 791 14.39 4.69 38.14
C PRO A 791 13.22 3.89 38.74
N ALA A 792 11.97 4.30 38.52
CA ALA A 792 10.79 3.61 39.04
C ALA A 792 10.60 2.22 38.41
N LEU A 793 10.63 2.12 37.07
CA LEU A 793 10.58 0.86 36.34
C LEU A 793 11.73 -0.07 36.73
N SER A 794 12.94 0.49 36.83
CA SER A 794 14.14 -0.24 37.25
C SER A 794 14.06 -0.78 38.68
N ASN A 795 13.53 0.00 39.63
CA ASN A 795 13.30 -0.47 40.99
C ASN A 795 12.23 -1.56 41.03
N TYR A 796 11.11 -1.39 40.32
CA TYR A 796 10.05 -2.41 40.19
C TYR A 796 10.59 -3.74 39.67
N MET A 797 11.43 -3.72 38.62
CA MET A 797 12.11 -4.93 38.12
C MET A 797 13.01 -5.57 39.18
N LYS A 798 13.73 -4.79 40.00
CA LYS A 798 14.59 -5.33 41.08
C LYS A 798 13.85 -5.75 42.35
N GLU A 799 12.59 -5.34 42.54
CA GLU A 799 11.71 -5.93 43.55
C GLU A 799 11.19 -7.31 43.08
N LEU A 800 10.80 -7.45 41.81
CA LEU A 800 10.38 -8.75 41.23
C LEU A 800 11.53 -9.76 41.15
N GLU A 801 12.75 -9.31 40.84
CA GLU A 801 13.94 -10.18 40.73
C GLU A 801 14.29 -10.92 42.04
N LYS A 802 13.75 -10.47 43.19
CA LYS A 802 13.92 -11.14 44.49
C LYS A 802 13.21 -12.49 44.58
N SER A 803 12.18 -12.74 43.76
CA SER A 803 11.44 -14.01 43.74
C SER A 803 11.68 -14.82 42.47
N LYS A 804 11.72 -14.19 41.29
CA LYS A 804 12.00 -14.85 40.00
C LYS A 804 12.75 -13.92 39.03
N PRO A 805 13.59 -14.45 38.11
CA PRO A 805 14.16 -13.68 37.01
C PRO A 805 13.12 -12.85 36.25
N VAL A 806 13.52 -11.68 35.74
CA VAL A 806 12.64 -10.75 35.05
C VAL A 806 13.06 -10.59 33.60
N ILE A 807 12.09 -10.53 32.70
CA ILE A 807 12.27 -10.15 31.29
C ILE A 807 11.37 -8.96 30.99
N LEU A 808 11.96 -7.80 30.71
CA LEU A 808 11.25 -6.62 30.18
C LEU A 808 11.33 -6.64 28.65
N THR A 809 10.21 -6.40 27.97
CA THR A 809 10.16 -6.27 26.51
C THR A 809 9.24 -5.15 26.04
N GLY A 810 9.51 -4.64 24.83
CA GLY A 810 8.75 -3.59 24.17
C GLY A 810 9.60 -2.38 23.82
N ASP A 811 8.92 -1.32 23.39
CA ASP A 811 9.51 -0.03 23.01
C ASP A 811 9.96 0.75 24.24
N LEU A 812 11.28 0.78 24.45
CA LEU A 812 11.95 1.48 25.55
C LEU A 812 12.29 2.94 25.19
N ASN A 813 11.90 3.43 24.00
CA ASN A 813 12.10 4.80 23.54
C ASN A 813 13.51 5.35 23.82
N CYS A 814 14.53 4.54 23.51
CA CYS A 814 15.95 4.89 23.60
C CYS A 814 16.78 3.95 22.70
N ALA A 815 17.61 4.48 21.82
CA ALA A 815 18.68 3.74 21.15
C ALA A 815 19.93 3.83 22.01
N HIS A 816 20.36 2.73 22.63
CA HIS A 816 21.35 2.77 23.71
C HIS A 816 22.74 3.21 23.22
N GLU A 817 23.24 2.65 22.13
CA GLU A 817 24.58 2.97 21.60
C GLU A 817 24.58 3.62 20.21
N GLU A 818 25.74 4.17 19.79
CA GLU A 818 25.87 4.73 18.43
C GLU A 818 25.62 3.69 17.33
N ILE A 819 25.72 2.39 17.63
CA ILE A 819 25.37 1.28 16.72
C ILE A 819 23.85 1.09 16.54
N ASP A 820 23.05 1.58 17.48
CA ASP A 820 21.59 1.40 17.54
C ASP A 820 20.82 2.46 16.72
N ILE A 821 21.49 3.38 16.02
CA ILE A 821 20.84 4.48 15.30
C ILE A 821 21.61 4.85 14.01
N HIS A 822 20.92 5.05 12.89
CA HIS A 822 21.56 5.36 11.60
C HIS A 822 22.45 6.62 11.58
N ASP A 823 22.13 7.66 12.35
CA ASP A 823 22.85 8.95 12.37
C ASP A 823 22.99 9.47 13.81
N PRO A 824 23.91 8.90 14.61
CA PRO A 824 24.06 9.26 16.02
C PRO A 824 24.46 10.74 16.18
N THR A 825 25.40 11.22 15.36
CA THR A 825 25.85 12.62 15.39
C THR A 825 24.72 13.61 15.10
N GLY A 826 23.79 13.28 14.19
CA GLY A 826 22.64 14.13 13.86
C GLY A 826 21.53 14.12 14.92
N ASN A 827 21.49 13.13 15.82
CA ASN A 827 20.36 12.88 16.71
C ASN A 827 20.64 13.02 18.20
N ARG A 828 21.85 13.45 18.64
CA ARG A 828 22.17 13.68 20.08
C ARG A 828 21.31 14.72 20.82
N ARG A 829 20.30 15.31 20.16
CA ARG A 829 19.30 16.24 20.72
C ARG A 829 17.85 15.85 20.35
N SER A 830 17.68 14.65 19.79
CA SER A 830 16.38 14.05 19.46
C SER A 830 15.95 13.14 20.60
N ALA A 831 14.65 13.12 20.93
CA ALA A 831 14.12 12.13 21.86
C ALA A 831 14.34 10.71 21.33
N GLY A 832 14.74 9.80 22.22
CA GLY A 832 15.23 8.46 21.91
C GLY A 832 16.74 8.35 21.64
N PHE A 833 17.51 9.46 21.69
CA PHE A 833 18.98 9.44 21.57
C PHE A 833 19.68 10.65 22.23
N THR A 834 19.10 11.26 23.26
CA THR A 834 19.85 12.25 24.06
C THR A 834 20.91 11.55 24.93
N ASN A 835 21.89 12.31 25.44
CA ASN A 835 22.87 11.74 26.37
C ASN A 835 22.19 11.23 27.65
N GLU A 836 21.24 12.01 28.17
CA GLU A 836 20.53 11.76 29.42
C GLU A 836 19.65 10.49 29.33
N GLU A 837 19.00 10.24 28.19
CA GLU A 837 18.25 8.99 27.94
C GLU A 837 19.17 7.77 27.92
N ARG A 838 20.34 7.87 27.30
CA ARG A 838 21.32 6.78 27.18
C ARG A 838 22.03 6.50 28.50
N GLU A 839 22.45 7.55 29.21
CA GLU A 839 23.03 7.48 30.55
C GLU A 839 22.01 6.94 31.57
N SER A 840 20.73 7.32 31.45
CA SER A 840 19.62 6.70 32.20
C SER A 840 19.50 5.22 31.90
N PHE A 841 19.51 4.81 30.63
CA PHE A 841 19.38 3.41 30.23
C PHE A 841 20.54 2.56 30.77
N GLN A 842 21.77 3.03 30.63
CA GLN A 842 22.96 2.38 31.19
C GLN A 842 22.86 2.29 32.72
N LYS A 843 22.57 3.40 33.41
CA LYS A 843 22.50 3.47 34.89
C LYS A 843 21.39 2.60 35.47
N ASN A 844 20.19 2.69 34.90
CA ASN A 844 18.97 2.11 35.46
C ASN A 844 18.75 0.66 35.00
N PHE A 845 19.27 0.22 33.84
CA PHE A 845 19.09 -1.17 33.40
C PHE A 845 20.41 -1.95 33.41
N LEU A 846 21.35 -1.60 32.52
CA LEU A 846 22.53 -2.45 32.28
C LEU A 846 23.49 -2.49 33.48
N SER A 847 23.80 -1.34 34.09
CA SER A 847 24.63 -1.25 35.31
C SER A 847 23.98 -1.87 36.56
N ARG A 848 22.72 -2.29 36.49
CA ARG A 848 22.04 -3.07 37.55
C ARG A 848 22.01 -4.58 37.25
N GLY A 849 22.69 -5.06 36.20
CA GLY A 849 22.75 -6.48 35.85
C GLY A 849 21.54 -6.99 35.08
N PHE A 850 20.87 -6.12 34.32
CA PHE A 850 19.97 -6.54 33.25
C PHE A 850 20.72 -6.58 31.91
N VAL A 851 20.36 -7.54 31.07
CA VAL A 851 21.09 -7.93 29.86
C VAL A 851 20.26 -7.60 28.63
N ASP A 852 20.81 -6.78 27.73
CA ASP A 852 20.33 -6.64 26.36
C ASP A 852 20.62 -7.94 25.60
N THR A 853 19.61 -8.79 25.44
CA THR A 853 19.78 -10.14 24.88
C THR A 853 20.21 -10.11 23.42
N PHE A 854 19.72 -9.13 22.65
CA PHE A 854 20.12 -8.92 21.26
C PHE A 854 21.59 -8.51 21.21
N ARG A 855 22.00 -7.51 22.00
CA ARG A 855 23.39 -7.02 21.98
C ARG A 855 24.40 -8.04 22.54
N ARG A 856 23.97 -8.96 23.42
CA ARG A 856 24.80 -10.09 23.90
C ARG A 856 25.05 -11.15 22.82
N GLN A 857 24.06 -11.49 22.01
CA GLN A 857 24.22 -12.44 20.90
C GLN A 857 24.80 -11.80 19.63
N HIS A 858 24.61 -10.49 19.44
CA HIS A 858 24.92 -9.77 18.22
C HIS A 858 25.68 -8.44 18.49
N PRO A 859 26.86 -8.48 19.15
CA PRO A 859 27.58 -7.29 19.62
C PRO A 859 27.87 -6.27 18.51
N ASP A 860 28.53 -6.71 17.42
CA ASP A 860 28.93 -5.85 16.29
C ASP A 860 27.84 -5.64 15.21
N VAL A 861 26.59 -6.05 15.47
CA VAL A 861 25.55 -6.02 14.43
C VAL A 861 24.75 -4.72 14.46
N VAL A 862 24.76 -4.01 13.33
CA VAL A 862 23.88 -2.87 13.05
C VAL A 862 22.49 -3.39 12.69
N ALA A 863 21.55 -3.17 13.59
CA ALA A 863 20.16 -3.58 13.46
C ALA A 863 19.24 -2.49 14.02
N TYR A 864 18.04 -2.38 13.44
CA TYR A 864 17.04 -1.39 13.83
C TYR A 864 15.67 -2.05 13.92
N THR A 865 14.80 -1.48 14.76
CA THR A 865 13.42 -1.93 14.95
C THR A 865 12.40 -0.87 14.51
N TYR A 866 12.79 0.41 14.49
CA TYR A 866 11.97 1.57 14.14
C TYR A 866 12.49 2.31 12.90
N TRP A 867 11.58 2.76 12.01
CA TRP A 867 11.90 3.64 10.89
C TRP A 867 10.78 4.67 10.58
N GLY A 868 10.98 5.92 10.99
CA GLY A 868 9.98 6.99 10.80
C GLY A 868 9.52 7.23 9.34
N TYR A 869 8.20 7.30 9.16
CA TYR A 869 7.54 7.40 7.85
C TYR A 869 7.98 8.58 6.96
N ARG A 870 8.31 9.76 7.55
CA ARG A 870 8.43 11.05 6.83
C ARG A 870 9.41 11.05 5.65
N HIS A 871 10.41 10.18 5.66
CA HIS A 871 11.42 10.06 4.60
C HIS A 871 11.58 8.62 4.07
N GLY A 872 10.62 7.74 4.34
CA GLY A 872 10.68 6.33 3.92
C GLY A 872 11.87 5.57 4.53
N GLY A 873 12.16 5.79 5.82
CA GLY A 873 13.37 5.29 6.48
C GLY A 873 13.60 3.79 6.27
N ARG A 874 12.52 2.98 6.31
CA ARG A 874 12.57 1.52 6.14
C ARG A 874 13.09 1.08 4.76
N ARG A 875 12.69 1.79 3.69
CA ARG A 875 13.20 1.55 2.31
C ARG A 875 14.69 1.89 2.14
N THR A 876 15.30 2.64 3.07
CA THR A 876 16.70 3.06 3.01
C THR A 876 17.52 2.62 4.23
N ASN A 877 16.96 1.72 5.04
CA ASN A 877 17.49 1.26 6.33
C ASN A 877 17.98 2.37 7.28
N LYS A 878 17.27 3.51 7.29
CA LYS A 878 17.56 4.67 8.17
C LYS A 878 16.75 4.55 9.45
N GLY A 879 17.15 3.60 10.29
CA GLY A 879 16.39 3.19 11.47
C GLY A 879 17.06 3.51 12.81
N TRP A 880 16.37 3.09 13.86
CA TRP A 880 16.74 3.14 15.27
C TRP A 880 16.35 1.80 15.90
N ARG A 881 17.11 1.28 16.87
CA ARG A 881 16.66 0.17 17.74
C ARG A 881 16.07 0.76 19.01
N LEU A 882 14.75 0.68 19.12
CA LEU A 882 13.98 1.21 20.26
C LEU A 882 13.28 0.09 21.04
N ASP A 883 13.10 -1.08 20.41
CA ASP A 883 12.42 -2.24 20.98
C ASP A 883 13.47 -3.25 21.47
N TYR A 884 13.30 -3.77 22.70
CA TYR A 884 14.29 -4.61 23.37
C TYR A 884 13.67 -5.88 24.00
N PHE A 885 14.53 -6.84 24.30
CA PHE A 885 14.36 -7.75 25.43
C PHE A 885 15.50 -7.48 26.41
N LEU A 886 15.18 -7.10 27.65
CA LEU A 886 16.12 -6.92 28.75
C LEU A 886 15.84 -8.00 29.82
N ALA A 887 16.78 -8.93 30.01
CA ALA A 887 16.63 -10.07 30.90
C ALA A 887 17.52 -9.97 32.15
N SER A 888 17.11 -10.50 33.29
CA SER A 888 18.02 -10.77 34.42
C SER A 888 19.16 -11.69 33.96
N GLU A 889 20.39 -11.45 34.42
CA GLU A 889 21.57 -12.27 34.09
C GLU A 889 21.31 -13.78 34.31
N SER A 890 20.60 -14.13 35.38
CA SER A 890 20.22 -15.50 35.78
C SER A 890 19.29 -16.24 34.80
N ILE A 891 18.67 -15.57 33.82
CA ILE A 891 17.93 -16.21 32.72
C ILE A 891 18.53 -15.88 31.34
N ALA A 892 19.53 -15.01 31.26
CA ALA A 892 20.18 -14.65 29.99
C ALA A 892 20.89 -15.84 29.32
N GLU A 893 21.42 -16.78 30.10
CA GLU A 893 22.02 -18.03 29.56
C GLU A 893 21.00 -18.99 28.94
N LYS A 894 19.70 -18.85 29.27
CA LYS A 894 18.61 -19.64 28.67
C LYS A 894 18.14 -19.10 27.31
N VAL A 895 18.66 -17.96 26.86
CA VAL A 895 18.31 -17.36 25.56
C VAL A 895 19.00 -18.11 24.41
N HIS A 896 18.21 -18.84 23.62
CA HIS A 896 18.64 -19.50 22.40
C HIS A 896 18.79 -18.53 21.24
N ASP A 897 17.77 -17.70 21.01
CA ASP A 897 17.67 -16.77 19.86
C ASP A 897 17.04 -15.44 20.33
N SER A 898 17.60 -14.32 19.92
CA SER A 898 17.14 -12.97 20.26
C SER A 898 17.21 -12.08 19.02
N TYR A 899 16.10 -11.97 18.30
CA TYR A 899 16.08 -11.63 16.87
C TYR A 899 15.08 -10.51 16.55
N ILE A 900 15.28 -9.91 15.38
CA ILE A 900 14.45 -8.83 14.84
C ILE A 900 13.83 -9.31 13.52
N LEU A 901 12.59 -8.92 13.22
CA LEU A 901 11.83 -9.35 12.03
C LEU A 901 11.52 -8.16 11.10
N PRO A 902 12.56 -7.55 10.46
CA PRO A 902 12.47 -6.25 9.77
C PRO A 902 11.60 -6.26 8.50
N HIS A 903 11.16 -7.42 8.01
CA HIS A 903 10.23 -7.56 6.87
C HIS A 903 8.75 -7.36 7.24
N PHE A 904 8.34 -7.55 8.50
CA PHE A 904 6.94 -7.43 8.92
C PHE A 904 6.45 -5.98 8.96
N THR A 905 5.74 -5.56 7.90
CA THR A 905 5.21 -4.18 7.75
C THR A 905 3.83 -4.00 8.42
N GLY A 906 3.38 -2.75 8.54
CA GLY A 906 2.08 -2.38 9.11
C GLY A 906 2.20 -1.38 10.28
N SER A 907 3.34 -1.37 10.94
CA SER A 907 3.82 -0.32 11.84
C SER A 907 5.12 0.30 11.29
N ASP A 908 5.53 1.46 11.81
CA ASP A 908 6.88 2.00 11.62
C ASP A 908 7.91 1.27 12.50
N HIS A 909 7.46 0.51 13.51
CA HIS A 909 8.25 -0.54 14.15
C HIS A 909 8.08 -1.89 13.42
N CYS A 910 9.00 -2.83 13.63
CA CYS A 910 8.84 -4.26 13.32
C CYS A 910 8.80 -5.10 14.60
N PRO A 911 8.31 -6.36 14.53
CA PRO A 911 8.39 -7.27 15.65
C PRO A 911 9.84 -7.63 16.00
N ILE A 912 10.04 -7.98 17.27
CA ILE A 912 11.23 -8.63 17.81
C ILE A 912 10.82 -9.92 18.51
N GLY A 913 11.73 -10.89 18.60
CA GLY A 913 11.45 -12.19 19.23
C GLY A 913 12.58 -12.69 20.13
N LEU A 914 12.21 -13.56 21.08
CA LEU A 914 13.11 -14.22 22.03
C LEU A 914 12.70 -15.69 22.14
N ILE A 915 13.65 -16.62 21.99
CA ILE A 915 13.45 -18.05 22.27
C ILE A 915 14.23 -18.40 23.54
N LEU A 916 13.53 -18.91 24.55
CA LEU A 916 14.11 -19.45 25.78
C LEU A 916 14.09 -20.98 25.75
N GLN A 917 15.16 -21.63 26.22
CA GLN A 917 15.17 -23.05 26.58
C GLN A 917 14.94 -23.15 28.09
N LEU A 918 13.81 -23.73 28.54
CA LEU A 918 13.33 -23.62 29.93
C LEU A 918 13.49 -24.90 30.75
#